data_AF-A0AAE8MP66-F1
#
_entry.id   AF-A0AAE8MP66-F1
#
_cell.length_a   1.000
_cell.length_b   1.000
_cell.length_c   1.000
_cell.angle_alpha   90.00
_cell.angle_beta   90.00
_cell.angle_gamma   90.00
#
_symmetry.space_group_name_H-M   'P 1'
#
loop_
_entity.id
_entity.type
_entity.pdbx_description
1 polymer ?
#
loop_
_entity_poly.entity_id
_entity_poly.type
_entity_poly.pdbx_seq_one_letter_code
_entity_poly.pdbx_strand_id
1 'polypeptide(L)'
;MTNSSNTKLKDAIQYLPNLSYVLVDGHHDLDPSEFLSQAGHHVLLLSMADCSVSLTQKFAASLRGMVFLDLSRTIGSLRPLLQHGELPELRVLKIQGKEVDDTTAEILTTHFGTRLWSLDMSNNKLTDRALEIIRTHCLCPVNIRSDANFDVEGKLEFGSASPGLGTWVRIAESEWSGSFNHPNRHLVDAPLYDLHDTLPQEFVLKRLDGKFPIKSDAAEAICRGLQGEDPYFAPANFQASQGLTHLNISDNQISSLGISDLLTLGRGHLQEFSCNSMLLVPPSRASMTMWPKTARLYGFYATHTLRPVLSPNLRALKLHHSVVTQLPTMEIDGFSTTARLYIAENLILPRAKEAFPEAFVPDMNPRINSLTLTCIPRRSSGPLIRKLISFLQLLAVQERAIFDMSSRRGPNVLAGLRHFRLEFEPDPYQEDDPIVGDIDAEELLNSGDTGFSFFGDRARESQQQTVKALAESIQKPGSAASAPPQMETDLHEHEYLEMEIWVDGKPTKTQVWIGLKDSGNSLLQNYRTMALHHKVRDHIGPASPAQIRVGVPSSALVFHTAWCMTIMPPEIQGPSRAKLQGMAMKDVLAKLKQFRLEGRAKYLSLQREFGGRIVPPGQPHGFWCGKLEVSTQRAAS
;
A
#
# COMPACT_ATOMS: atom_id res chain seq x y z
N MET A 1 -18.88 -36.21 -18.51
CA MET A 1 -20.28 -35.99 -18.12
C MET A 1 -20.48 -34.50 -18.12
N THR A 2 -21.18 -33.95 -19.13
CA THR A 2 -21.49 -32.51 -19.19
C THR A 2 -22.34 -32.15 -17.98
N ASN A 3 -21.92 -31.13 -17.22
CA ASN A 3 -22.61 -30.71 -16.01
C ASN A 3 -24.04 -30.28 -16.38
N SER A 4 -25.05 -30.89 -15.76
CA SER A 4 -26.47 -30.57 -16.00
C SER A 4 -26.74 -29.07 -15.75
N SER A 5 -26.02 -28.44 -14.82
CA SER A 5 -26.07 -27.01 -14.52
C SER A 5 -25.67 -26.13 -15.72
N ASN A 6 -24.52 -26.41 -16.37
CA ASN A 6 -24.07 -25.64 -17.53
C ASN A 6 -25.03 -25.75 -18.71
N THR A 7 -25.60 -26.94 -18.93
CA THR A 7 -26.56 -27.13 -20.04
C THR A 7 -27.83 -26.31 -19.78
N LYS A 8 -28.38 -26.35 -18.57
CA LYS A 8 -29.54 -25.54 -18.17
C LYS A 8 -29.26 -24.05 -18.27
N LEU A 9 -28.08 -23.60 -17.83
CA LEU A 9 -27.70 -22.19 -17.88
C LEU A 9 -27.50 -21.72 -19.32
N LYS A 10 -26.87 -22.55 -20.15
CA LYS A 10 -26.73 -22.30 -21.59
C LYS A 10 -28.08 -22.13 -22.26
N ASP A 11 -29.04 -23.01 -21.98
CA ASP A 11 -30.40 -22.92 -22.52
C ASP A 11 -31.13 -21.66 -22.00
N ALA A 12 -30.97 -21.33 -20.71
CA ALA A 12 -31.56 -20.13 -20.12
C ALA A 12 -31.02 -18.82 -20.74
N ILE A 13 -29.71 -18.77 -21.02
CA ILE A 13 -29.06 -17.59 -21.61
C ILE A 13 -29.58 -17.27 -23.01
N GLN A 14 -30.04 -18.27 -23.77
CA GLN A 14 -30.67 -18.03 -25.08
C GLN A 14 -31.95 -17.17 -24.98
N TYR A 15 -32.59 -17.14 -23.80
CA TYR A 15 -33.75 -16.30 -23.53
C TYR A 15 -33.40 -14.93 -22.92
N LEU A 16 -32.11 -14.63 -22.74
CA LEU A 16 -31.60 -13.38 -22.18
C LEU A 16 -30.82 -12.58 -23.24
N PRO A 17 -31.49 -12.01 -24.26
CA PRO A 17 -30.81 -11.35 -25.39
C PRO A 17 -30.02 -10.10 -25.00
N ASN A 18 -30.24 -9.54 -23.80
CA ASN A 18 -29.58 -8.35 -23.27
C ASN A 18 -28.63 -8.69 -22.10
N LEU A 19 -28.14 -9.93 -22.00
CA LEU A 19 -27.20 -10.31 -20.95
C LEU A 19 -25.85 -9.60 -21.16
N SER A 20 -25.54 -8.63 -20.30
CA SER A 20 -24.29 -7.85 -20.36
C SER A 20 -23.33 -8.09 -19.20
N TYR A 21 -23.80 -8.67 -18.11
CA TYR A 21 -23.03 -8.83 -16.86
C TYR A 21 -23.17 -10.27 -16.36
N VAL A 22 -22.04 -10.94 -16.13
CA VAL A 22 -21.99 -12.32 -15.64
C VAL A 22 -21.05 -12.40 -14.45
N LEU A 23 -21.59 -12.74 -13.28
CA LEU A 23 -20.82 -13.00 -12.06
C LEU A 23 -21.13 -14.42 -11.60
N VAL A 24 -20.12 -15.28 -11.64
CA VAL A 24 -20.23 -16.71 -11.28
C VAL A 24 -19.17 -17.12 -10.28
N ASP A 25 -18.66 -16.18 -9.50
CA ASP A 25 -17.54 -16.38 -8.58
C ASP A 25 -17.76 -17.60 -7.68
N GLY A 26 -16.69 -18.38 -7.46
CA GLY A 26 -16.58 -19.61 -6.66
C GLY A 26 -17.58 -20.71 -6.97
N HIS A 27 -18.25 -20.66 -8.12
CA HIS A 27 -19.04 -21.79 -8.62
C HIS A 27 -18.14 -22.75 -9.40
N HIS A 28 -17.63 -23.77 -8.73
CA HIS A 28 -16.73 -24.77 -9.32
C HIS A 28 -17.39 -25.64 -10.40
N ASP A 29 -18.72 -25.71 -10.41
CA ASP A 29 -19.51 -26.51 -11.36
C ASP A 29 -19.87 -25.73 -12.64
N LEU A 30 -19.69 -24.40 -12.65
CA LEU A 30 -20.01 -23.55 -13.79
C LEU A 30 -18.80 -23.30 -14.68
N ASP A 31 -18.99 -23.49 -16.00
CA ASP A 31 -17.99 -23.19 -17.03
C ASP A 31 -18.50 -22.10 -17.99
N PRO A 32 -18.10 -20.83 -17.80
CA PRO A 32 -18.48 -19.72 -18.67
C PRO A 32 -18.14 -19.95 -20.15
N SER A 33 -17.13 -20.77 -20.46
CA SER A 33 -16.76 -21.05 -21.85
C SER A 33 -17.83 -21.83 -22.61
N GLU A 34 -18.68 -22.60 -21.90
CA GLU A 34 -19.73 -23.42 -22.52
C GLU A 34 -20.97 -22.60 -22.90
N PHE A 35 -21.23 -21.49 -22.20
CA PHE A 35 -22.47 -20.73 -22.33
C PHE A 35 -22.29 -19.27 -22.77
N LEU A 36 -21.14 -18.63 -22.55
CA LEU A 36 -20.90 -17.24 -22.99
C LEU A 36 -20.98 -17.08 -24.51
N SER A 37 -20.64 -18.13 -25.27
CA SER A 37 -20.80 -18.13 -26.73
C SER A 37 -22.26 -17.89 -27.18
N GLN A 38 -23.25 -18.22 -26.34
CA GLN A 38 -24.67 -18.01 -26.63
C GLN A 38 -25.14 -16.58 -26.29
N ALA A 39 -24.48 -15.90 -25.34
CA ALA A 39 -24.80 -14.52 -24.97
C ALA A 39 -24.35 -13.51 -26.05
N GLY A 40 -23.49 -13.92 -26.99
CA GLY A 40 -22.93 -13.07 -28.03
C GLY A 40 -21.90 -12.06 -27.50
N HIS A 41 -21.46 -11.14 -28.37
CA HIS A 41 -20.43 -10.14 -28.06
C HIS A 41 -20.92 -8.98 -27.18
N HIS A 42 -22.05 -9.12 -26.48
CA HIS A 42 -22.68 -8.07 -25.68
C HIS A 42 -22.30 -8.11 -24.19
N VAL A 43 -21.53 -9.12 -23.76
CA VAL A 43 -21.07 -9.23 -22.39
C VAL A 43 -19.91 -8.26 -22.15
N LEU A 44 -20.14 -7.29 -21.25
CA LEU A 44 -19.19 -6.24 -20.89
C LEU A 44 -18.43 -6.56 -19.60
N LEU A 45 -19.00 -7.43 -18.75
CA LEU A 45 -18.42 -7.77 -17.46
C LEU A 45 -18.49 -9.28 -17.25
N LEU A 46 -17.32 -9.86 -16.95
CA LEU A 46 -17.21 -11.22 -16.47
C LEU A 46 -16.41 -11.26 -15.18
N SER A 47 -17.03 -11.80 -14.13
CA SER A 47 -16.36 -12.23 -12.91
C SER A 47 -16.51 -13.74 -12.75
N MET A 48 -15.37 -14.41 -12.66
CA MET A 48 -15.29 -15.85 -12.41
C MET A 48 -14.18 -16.18 -11.42
N ALA A 49 -14.03 -15.31 -10.40
CA ALA A 49 -13.05 -15.49 -9.35
C ALA A 49 -13.28 -16.81 -8.60
N ASP A 50 -12.22 -17.51 -8.19
CA ASP A 50 -12.28 -18.81 -7.52
C ASP A 50 -12.99 -19.94 -8.31
N CYS A 51 -13.23 -19.78 -9.62
CA CYS A 51 -13.76 -20.87 -10.44
C CYS A 51 -12.65 -21.87 -10.84
N SER A 52 -12.99 -23.15 -10.95
CA SER A 52 -12.08 -24.23 -11.39
C SER A 52 -11.91 -24.33 -12.91
N VAL A 53 -12.24 -23.27 -13.64
CA VAL A 53 -12.21 -23.23 -15.11
C VAL A 53 -10.87 -22.66 -15.56
N SER A 54 -10.20 -23.35 -16.48
CA SER A 54 -8.99 -22.84 -17.13
C SER A 54 -9.35 -21.98 -18.34
N LEU A 55 -8.63 -20.88 -18.51
CA LEU A 55 -8.72 -20.08 -19.73
C LEU A 55 -8.16 -20.89 -20.91
N THR A 56 -9.00 -21.21 -21.90
CA THR A 56 -8.58 -21.83 -23.17
C THR A 56 -8.46 -20.77 -24.27
N GLN A 57 -7.78 -21.07 -25.38
CA GLN A 57 -7.68 -20.12 -26.51
C GLN A 57 -9.05 -19.75 -27.09
N LYS A 58 -9.93 -20.74 -27.25
CA LYS A 58 -11.31 -20.51 -27.73
C LYS A 58 -12.08 -19.64 -26.76
N PHE A 59 -11.92 -19.88 -25.46
CA PHE A 59 -12.60 -19.09 -24.44
C PHE A 59 -12.08 -17.65 -24.43
N ALA A 60 -10.76 -17.44 -24.43
CA ALA A 60 -10.16 -16.10 -24.50
C ALA A 60 -10.63 -15.30 -25.74
N ALA A 61 -10.76 -15.96 -26.89
CA ALA A 61 -11.26 -15.32 -28.12
C ALA A 61 -12.74 -14.91 -28.04
N SER A 62 -13.53 -15.53 -27.15
CA SER A 62 -14.94 -15.17 -26.93
C SER A 62 -15.15 -13.96 -26.03
N LEU A 63 -14.12 -13.53 -25.30
CA LEU A 63 -14.17 -12.42 -24.34
C LEU A 63 -14.09 -11.02 -25.00
N ARG A 64 -14.27 -10.93 -26.32
CA ARG A 64 -14.21 -9.64 -27.05
C ARG A 64 -15.30 -8.69 -26.55
N GLY A 65 -14.93 -7.42 -26.30
CA GLY A 65 -15.85 -6.37 -25.83
C GLY A 65 -15.92 -6.18 -24.31
N MET A 66 -15.22 -7.00 -23.53
CA MET A 66 -15.20 -6.90 -22.07
C MET A 66 -14.54 -5.60 -21.60
N VAL A 67 -15.20 -4.91 -20.68
CA VAL A 67 -14.71 -3.75 -19.92
C VAL A 67 -14.08 -4.20 -18.59
N PHE A 68 -14.66 -5.22 -17.97
CA PHE A 68 -14.19 -5.80 -16.72
C PHE A 68 -13.96 -7.29 -16.86
N LEU A 69 -12.82 -7.77 -16.37
CA LEU A 69 -12.48 -9.17 -16.33
C LEU A 69 -11.82 -9.53 -14.99
N ASP A 70 -12.48 -10.40 -14.24
CA ASP A 70 -11.92 -11.01 -13.02
C ASP A 70 -11.67 -12.50 -13.23
N LEU A 71 -10.38 -12.85 -13.26
CA LEU A 71 -9.86 -14.21 -13.36
C LEU A 71 -9.17 -14.64 -12.06
N SER A 72 -9.36 -13.92 -10.96
CA SER A 72 -8.67 -14.14 -9.70
C SER A 72 -8.80 -15.58 -9.23
N ARG A 73 -7.66 -16.22 -8.93
CA ARG A 73 -7.56 -17.56 -8.34
C ARG A 73 -8.19 -18.68 -9.18
N THR A 74 -8.43 -18.42 -10.46
CA THR A 74 -8.77 -19.45 -11.44
C THR A 74 -7.55 -20.33 -11.73
N ILE A 75 -7.77 -21.58 -12.17
CA ILE A 75 -6.68 -22.47 -12.55
C ILE A 75 -6.10 -22.11 -13.94
N GLY A 76 -4.88 -22.57 -14.21
CA GLY A 76 -4.27 -22.48 -15.54
C GLY A 76 -3.63 -21.13 -15.90
N SER A 77 -3.00 -21.07 -17.08
CA SER A 77 -2.16 -19.96 -17.52
C SER A 77 -2.95 -18.77 -18.11
N LEU A 78 -2.42 -17.55 -17.98
CA LEU A 78 -2.91 -16.36 -18.68
C LEU A 78 -2.48 -16.27 -20.16
N ARG A 79 -1.58 -17.16 -20.64
CA ARG A 79 -1.08 -17.13 -22.02
C ARG A 79 -2.17 -17.05 -23.10
N PRO A 80 -3.31 -17.76 -23.01
CA PRO A 80 -4.38 -17.65 -24.00
C PRO A 80 -4.96 -16.24 -24.12
N LEU A 81 -5.02 -15.51 -23.00
CA LEU A 81 -5.42 -14.09 -22.97
C LEU A 81 -4.42 -13.22 -23.73
N LEU A 82 -3.12 -13.45 -23.49
CA LEU A 82 -2.04 -12.64 -24.03
C LEU A 82 -1.80 -12.90 -25.53
N GLN A 83 -2.06 -14.12 -26.01
CA GLN A 83 -1.81 -14.52 -27.40
C GLN A 83 -3.02 -14.28 -28.32
N HIS A 84 -4.24 -14.41 -27.79
CA HIS A 84 -5.46 -14.43 -28.62
C HIS A 84 -6.60 -13.55 -28.08
N GLY A 85 -6.43 -12.99 -26.87
CA GLY A 85 -7.37 -12.05 -26.28
C GLY A 85 -7.13 -10.63 -26.76
N GLU A 86 -7.74 -10.26 -27.88
CA GLU A 86 -7.93 -8.85 -28.21
C GLU A 86 -9.05 -8.29 -27.35
N LEU A 87 -8.67 -7.64 -26.24
CA LEU A 87 -9.60 -6.96 -25.34
C LEU A 87 -9.36 -5.45 -25.40
N PRO A 88 -9.75 -4.79 -26.52
CA PRO A 88 -9.53 -3.36 -26.71
C PRO A 88 -10.33 -2.51 -25.71
N GLU A 89 -11.49 -3.02 -25.28
CA GLU A 89 -12.37 -2.34 -24.32
C GLU A 89 -12.04 -2.63 -22.86
N LEU A 90 -11.05 -3.47 -22.57
CA LEU A 90 -10.73 -3.81 -21.19
C LEU A 90 -10.18 -2.60 -20.45
N ARG A 91 -10.75 -2.36 -19.26
CA ARG A 91 -10.41 -1.24 -18.38
C ARG A 91 -10.05 -1.67 -16.97
N VAL A 92 -10.60 -2.81 -16.52
CA VAL A 92 -10.33 -3.39 -15.21
C VAL A 92 -9.94 -4.85 -15.37
N LEU A 93 -8.79 -5.21 -14.83
CA LEU A 93 -8.28 -6.58 -14.86
C LEU A 93 -7.91 -7.03 -13.45
N LYS A 94 -8.52 -8.12 -12.99
CA LYS A 94 -8.20 -8.76 -11.71
C LYS A 94 -7.66 -10.17 -11.95
N ILE A 95 -6.42 -10.40 -11.54
CA ILE A 95 -5.65 -11.63 -11.78
C ILE A 95 -4.91 -12.05 -10.50
N GLN A 96 -5.57 -11.87 -9.35
CA GLN A 96 -5.01 -12.26 -8.06
C GLN A 96 -4.72 -13.77 -8.04
N GLY A 97 -3.60 -14.22 -7.47
CA GLY A 97 -3.36 -15.66 -7.30
C GLY A 97 -3.13 -16.46 -8.58
N LYS A 98 -2.68 -15.82 -9.67
CA LYS A 98 -2.43 -16.45 -10.99
C LYS A 98 -0.97 -16.87 -11.20
N GLU A 99 -0.16 -16.81 -10.14
CA GLU A 99 1.27 -17.09 -10.15
C GLU A 99 2.08 -16.25 -11.15
N VAL A 100 1.64 -15.00 -11.38
CA VAL A 100 2.29 -14.07 -12.31
C VAL A 100 3.67 -13.68 -11.76
N ASP A 101 4.70 -13.87 -12.58
CA ASP A 101 6.07 -13.43 -12.34
C ASP A 101 6.38 -12.12 -13.11
N ASP A 102 7.56 -11.55 -12.90
CA ASP A 102 7.95 -10.28 -13.54
C ASP A 102 7.94 -10.36 -15.07
N THR A 103 8.29 -11.51 -15.66
CA THR A 103 8.27 -11.71 -17.12
C THR A 103 6.84 -11.73 -17.66
N THR A 104 5.94 -12.43 -16.99
CA THR A 104 4.52 -12.46 -17.37
C THR A 104 3.87 -11.09 -17.17
N ALA A 105 4.25 -10.38 -16.10
CA ALA A 105 3.83 -9.01 -15.86
C ALA A 105 4.29 -8.09 -16.99
N GLU A 106 5.54 -8.19 -17.46
CA GLU A 106 6.06 -7.41 -18.60
C GLU A 106 5.23 -7.60 -19.87
N ILE A 107 4.92 -8.84 -20.22
CA ILE A 107 4.08 -9.15 -21.38
C ILE A 107 2.69 -8.53 -21.20
N LEU A 108 2.09 -8.70 -20.01
CA LEU A 108 0.76 -8.19 -19.70
C LEU A 108 0.69 -6.66 -19.75
N THR A 109 1.62 -5.98 -19.09
CA THR A 109 1.66 -4.52 -19.05
C THR A 109 1.98 -3.92 -20.40
N THR A 110 2.80 -4.59 -21.22
CA THR A 110 3.06 -4.16 -22.61
C THR A 110 1.83 -4.36 -23.49
N HIS A 111 1.13 -5.48 -23.30
CA HIS A 111 -0.07 -5.81 -24.08
C HIS A 111 -1.21 -4.82 -23.81
N PHE A 112 -1.50 -4.53 -22.54
CA PHE A 112 -2.61 -3.66 -22.15
C PHE A 112 -2.22 -2.18 -22.01
N GLY A 113 -0.97 -1.88 -21.64
CA GLY A 113 -0.47 -0.52 -21.51
C GLY A 113 -1.36 0.36 -20.64
N THR A 114 -1.63 1.57 -21.12
CA THR A 114 -2.49 2.56 -20.47
C THR A 114 -4.00 2.31 -20.69
N ARG A 115 -4.41 1.20 -21.33
CA ARG A 115 -5.84 0.87 -21.50
C ARG A 115 -6.52 0.54 -20.17
N LEU A 116 -5.79 0.03 -19.19
CA LEU A 116 -6.33 -0.26 -17.87
C LEU A 116 -6.33 0.98 -16.99
N TRP A 117 -7.42 1.20 -16.25
CA TRP A 117 -7.45 2.16 -15.14
C TRP A 117 -7.41 1.47 -13.78
N SER A 118 -7.76 0.18 -13.68
CA SER A 118 -7.56 -0.66 -12.49
C SER A 118 -6.87 -1.98 -12.83
N LEU A 119 -5.92 -2.37 -11.99
CA LEU A 119 -5.17 -3.63 -12.09
C LEU A 119 -4.96 -4.23 -10.68
N ASP A 120 -5.46 -5.45 -10.49
CA ASP A 120 -5.20 -6.26 -9.30
C ASP A 120 -4.31 -7.45 -9.65
N MET A 121 -3.08 -7.42 -9.12
CA MET A 121 -2.09 -8.50 -9.23
C MET A 121 -1.66 -8.99 -7.84
N SER A 122 -2.55 -8.92 -6.86
CA SER A 122 -2.26 -9.40 -5.52
C SER A 122 -2.00 -10.92 -5.47
N ASN A 123 -1.29 -11.39 -4.44
CA ASN A 123 -0.98 -12.81 -4.23
C ASN A 123 -0.32 -13.47 -5.45
N ASN A 124 0.75 -12.87 -5.98
CA ASN A 124 1.51 -13.37 -7.12
C ASN A 124 3.00 -13.46 -6.77
N LYS A 125 3.88 -13.60 -7.77
CA LYS A 125 5.34 -13.76 -7.59
C LYS A 125 6.09 -12.51 -8.07
N LEU A 126 5.48 -11.33 -7.95
CA LEU A 126 6.05 -10.08 -8.42
C LEU A 126 7.16 -9.57 -7.49
N THR A 127 8.18 -8.94 -8.08
CA THR A 127 9.25 -8.23 -7.37
C THR A 127 9.24 -6.74 -7.72
N ASP A 128 10.22 -5.98 -7.21
CA ASP A 128 10.39 -4.57 -7.55
C ASP A 128 10.56 -4.33 -9.06
N ARG A 129 11.04 -5.33 -9.81
CA ARG A 129 11.15 -5.24 -11.28
C ARG A 129 9.77 -5.07 -11.93
N ALA A 130 8.73 -5.75 -11.44
CA ALA A 130 7.38 -5.56 -11.95
C ALA A 130 6.88 -4.12 -11.73
N LEU A 131 7.25 -3.46 -10.63
CA LEU A 131 6.85 -2.06 -10.39
C LEU A 131 7.48 -1.10 -11.40
N GLU A 132 8.74 -1.32 -11.76
CA GLU A 132 9.42 -0.53 -12.79
C GLU A 132 8.73 -0.69 -14.15
N ILE A 133 8.32 -1.93 -14.48
CA ILE A 133 7.60 -2.29 -15.69
C ILE A 133 6.21 -1.62 -15.71
N ILE A 134 5.42 -1.73 -14.63
CA ILE A 134 4.09 -1.11 -14.50
C ILE A 134 4.20 0.41 -14.65
N ARG A 135 5.18 1.02 -13.98
CA ARG A 135 5.45 2.46 -14.06
C ARG A 135 5.71 2.89 -15.50
N THR A 136 6.42 2.08 -16.28
CA THR A 136 6.84 2.41 -17.64
C THR A 136 5.71 2.24 -18.65
N HIS A 137 4.87 1.23 -18.51
CA HIS A 137 3.88 0.86 -19.55
C HIS A 137 2.43 1.22 -19.21
N CYS A 138 2.06 1.25 -17.92
CA CYS A 138 0.67 1.33 -17.51
C CYS A 138 0.26 2.66 -16.88
N LEU A 139 1.22 3.46 -16.40
CA LEU A 139 0.93 4.81 -15.89
C LEU A 139 0.89 5.82 -17.02
N CYS A 140 0.04 6.85 -16.87
CA CYS A 140 -0.01 7.95 -17.82
C CYS A 140 1.35 8.68 -17.86
N PRO A 141 1.93 8.93 -19.05
CA PRO A 141 3.22 9.61 -19.15
C PRO A 141 3.14 11.11 -18.83
N VAL A 142 1.96 11.71 -18.77
CA VAL A 142 1.84 13.13 -18.42
C VAL A 142 2.18 13.35 -16.95
N ASN A 143 2.86 14.43 -16.59
CA ASN A 143 3.11 14.79 -15.20
C ASN A 143 2.04 15.76 -14.72
N ILE A 144 1.30 15.39 -13.66
CA ILE A 144 0.24 16.24 -13.09
C ILE A 144 0.66 16.97 -11.82
N ARG A 145 1.94 16.83 -11.43
CA ARG A 145 2.53 17.53 -10.29
C ARG A 145 2.81 18.98 -10.67
N SER A 146 2.62 19.89 -9.73
CA SER A 146 2.75 21.33 -9.95
C SER A 146 3.37 22.01 -8.73
N ASP A 147 4.18 23.03 -9.00
CA ASP A 147 4.78 23.89 -7.97
C ASP A 147 3.82 25.00 -7.50
N ALA A 148 2.60 25.07 -8.06
CA ALA A 148 1.61 26.11 -7.74
C ALA A 148 1.25 26.17 -6.25
N ASN A 149 1.42 25.06 -5.51
CA ASN A 149 1.08 24.94 -4.11
C ASN A 149 2.32 24.87 -3.21
N PHE A 150 3.44 25.47 -3.62
CA PHE A 150 4.73 25.42 -2.91
C PHE A 150 4.61 25.74 -1.42
N ASP A 151 3.91 26.82 -1.06
CA ASP A 151 3.78 27.25 0.34
C ASP A 151 3.12 26.18 1.22
N VAL A 152 2.23 25.37 0.66
CA VAL A 152 1.49 24.34 1.39
C VAL A 152 2.14 22.96 1.28
N GLU A 153 2.53 22.55 0.09
CA GLU A 153 2.88 21.17 -0.25
C GLU A 153 4.39 20.97 -0.43
N GLY A 154 5.14 22.07 -0.58
CA GLY A 154 6.51 22.07 -1.08
C GLY A 154 6.54 21.97 -2.61
N LYS A 155 7.75 21.92 -3.18
CA LYS A 155 7.95 21.74 -4.62
C LYS A 155 8.92 20.60 -4.89
N LEU A 156 8.88 20.07 -6.11
CA LEU A 156 9.86 19.09 -6.54
C LEU A 156 11.04 19.78 -7.19
N GLU A 157 12.22 19.47 -6.69
CA GLU A 157 13.45 19.81 -7.38
C GLU A 157 14.00 18.57 -8.07
N PHE A 158 14.26 18.75 -9.35
CA PHE A 158 14.75 17.72 -10.24
C PHE A 158 16.27 17.85 -10.35
N GLY A 159 16.97 16.78 -10.01
CA GLY A 159 18.39 16.63 -10.34
C GLY A 159 18.59 16.37 -11.84
N SER A 160 19.84 16.20 -12.26
CA SER A 160 20.15 15.71 -13.61
C SER A 160 19.48 14.35 -13.86
N ALA A 161 18.78 14.21 -14.98
CA ALA A 161 18.12 12.96 -15.37
C ALA A 161 19.16 11.84 -15.56
N SER A 162 18.93 10.67 -14.96
CA SER A 162 19.80 9.50 -15.06
C SER A 162 19.03 8.30 -15.61
N PRO A 163 19.26 7.82 -16.84
CA PRO A 163 18.58 6.64 -17.35
C PRO A 163 19.13 5.37 -16.71
N GLY A 164 18.31 4.81 -15.81
CA GLY A 164 18.64 3.73 -14.89
C GLY A 164 18.09 4.03 -13.50
N LEU A 165 18.16 5.29 -13.05
CA LEU A 165 17.62 5.79 -11.78
C LEU A 165 16.49 6.82 -11.92
N GLY A 166 16.18 7.26 -13.15
CA GLY A 166 15.30 8.37 -13.42
C GLY A 166 15.92 9.74 -13.08
N THR A 167 15.11 10.79 -13.17
CA THR A 167 15.44 12.11 -12.61
C THR A 167 15.32 12.02 -11.10
N TRP A 168 16.40 12.31 -10.36
CA TRP A 168 16.30 12.38 -8.90
C TRP A 168 15.32 13.48 -8.52
N VAL A 169 14.38 13.12 -7.66
CA VAL A 169 13.35 14.03 -7.19
C VAL A 169 13.58 14.24 -5.69
N ARG A 170 13.78 15.48 -5.28
CA ARG A 170 13.76 15.86 -3.87
C ARG A 170 12.64 16.85 -3.60
N ILE A 171 12.12 16.83 -2.38
CA ILE A 171 11.15 17.82 -1.92
C ILE A 171 11.93 19.01 -1.38
N ALA A 172 11.74 20.18 -1.99
CA ALA A 172 12.12 21.44 -1.38
C ALA A 172 10.96 21.93 -0.53
N GLU A 173 11.22 22.09 0.76
CA GLU A 173 10.22 22.53 1.73
C GLU A 173 10.05 24.06 1.69
N SER A 174 8.81 24.52 1.87
CA SER A 174 8.49 25.87 2.31
C SER A 174 8.63 25.99 3.83
N GLU A 175 8.31 27.16 4.38
CA GLU A 175 8.22 27.37 5.83
C GLU A 175 7.17 26.44 6.50
N TRP A 176 6.15 26.00 5.76
CA TRP A 176 5.00 25.27 6.32
C TRP A 176 4.87 23.82 5.83
N SER A 177 5.42 23.50 4.66
CA SER A 177 5.18 22.21 4.01
C SER A 177 5.77 21.03 4.78
N GLY A 178 6.91 21.22 5.45
CA GLY A 178 7.57 20.17 6.23
C GLY A 178 6.93 19.89 7.60
N SER A 179 6.04 20.78 8.07
CA SER A 179 5.29 20.66 9.32
C SER A 179 3.80 20.36 9.12
N PHE A 180 3.32 20.37 7.87
CA PHE A 180 1.93 20.05 7.50
C PHE A 180 0.85 20.89 8.21
N ASN A 181 1.18 22.10 8.61
CA ASN A 181 0.33 22.95 9.46
C ASN A 181 -0.06 24.27 8.78
N HIS A 182 0.13 24.40 7.46
CA HIS A 182 -0.27 25.59 6.72
C HIS A 182 -1.79 25.87 6.94
N PRO A 183 -2.21 27.13 7.16
CA PRO A 183 -3.62 27.48 7.39
C PRO A 183 -4.55 27.04 6.25
N ASN A 184 -4.12 27.22 5.01
CA ASN A 184 -4.90 26.87 3.81
C ASN A 184 -4.71 25.41 3.35
N ARG A 185 -4.16 24.51 4.17
CA ARG A 185 -3.82 23.14 3.72
C ARG A 185 -5.00 22.29 3.26
N HIS A 186 -6.22 22.67 3.66
CA HIS A 186 -7.45 22.01 3.21
C HIS A 186 -8.16 22.76 2.07
N LEU A 187 -7.62 23.89 1.62
CA LEU A 187 -8.20 24.75 0.56
C LEU A 187 -7.40 24.71 -0.75
N VAL A 188 -6.40 23.83 -0.83
CA VAL A 188 -5.40 23.80 -1.92
C VAL A 188 -6.01 23.52 -3.30
N ASP A 189 -7.14 22.80 -3.35
CA ASP A 189 -7.85 22.49 -4.59
C ASP A 189 -9.10 23.36 -4.80
N ALA A 190 -9.27 24.42 -4.00
CA ALA A 190 -10.33 25.39 -4.23
C ALA A 190 -10.10 26.07 -5.59
N PRO A 191 -11.14 26.22 -6.43
CA PRO A 191 -10.99 26.91 -7.70
C PRO A 191 -10.51 28.35 -7.47
N LEU A 192 -9.47 28.75 -8.19
CA LEU A 192 -9.06 30.14 -8.28
C LEU A 192 -10.08 30.86 -9.15
N TYR A 193 -10.90 31.73 -8.55
CA TYR A 193 -11.81 32.58 -9.30
C TYR A 193 -11.01 33.73 -9.93
N ASP A 194 -10.33 33.46 -11.03
CA ASP A 194 -9.77 34.51 -11.89
C ASP A 194 -10.83 34.91 -12.93
N LEU A 195 -11.16 36.20 -12.96
CA LEU A 195 -12.15 36.79 -13.88
C LEU A 195 -11.71 36.71 -15.36
N HIS A 196 -10.45 36.33 -15.62
CA HIS A 196 -9.90 36.19 -16.96
C HIS A 196 -9.80 34.75 -17.49
N ASP A 197 -10.15 33.74 -16.68
CA ASP A 197 -10.02 32.32 -17.05
C ASP A 197 -11.28 31.79 -17.78
N THR A 198 -11.70 32.50 -18.84
CA THR A 198 -12.91 32.19 -19.65
C THR A 198 -12.65 31.30 -20.86
N LEU A 199 -11.48 30.65 -20.95
CA LEU A 199 -11.19 29.73 -22.05
C LEU A 199 -11.71 28.32 -21.73
N PRO A 200 -12.33 27.61 -22.70
CA PRO A 200 -12.70 26.21 -22.50
C PRO A 200 -11.45 25.39 -22.16
N GLN A 201 -11.34 24.96 -20.90
CA GLN A 201 -10.21 24.18 -20.38
C GLN A 201 -10.28 22.72 -20.80
N GLU A 202 -10.54 22.47 -22.08
CA GLU A 202 -10.52 21.12 -22.65
C GLU A 202 -9.06 20.75 -22.97
N PHE A 203 -8.65 19.55 -22.55
CA PHE A 203 -7.43 18.83 -22.94
C PHE A 203 -6.14 18.93 -22.11
N VAL A 204 -6.08 19.65 -20.98
CA VAL A 204 -4.94 19.48 -20.04
C VAL A 204 -5.32 18.52 -18.93
N LEU A 205 -4.61 17.38 -18.82
CA LEU A 205 -4.72 16.48 -17.68
C LEU A 205 -4.31 17.23 -16.41
N LYS A 206 -5.30 17.67 -15.64
CA LYS A 206 -5.11 18.39 -14.39
C LYS A 206 -5.23 17.43 -13.20
N ARG A 207 -4.58 17.83 -12.11
CA ARG A 207 -4.84 17.31 -10.77
C ARG A 207 -6.34 17.31 -10.47
N LEU A 208 -6.83 16.26 -9.82
CA LEU A 208 -8.24 16.16 -9.43
C LEU A 208 -8.54 17.10 -8.24
N ASP A 209 -9.68 17.77 -8.30
CA ASP A 209 -10.11 18.77 -7.30
C ASP A 209 -10.77 18.16 -6.04
N GLY A 210 -10.77 16.83 -5.95
CA GLY A 210 -11.34 16.09 -4.82
C GLY A 210 -12.87 16.13 -4.71
N LYS A 211 -13.60 16.77 -5.64
CA LYS A 211 -15.07 16.91 -5.56
C LYS A 211 -15.81 15.59 -5.77
N PHE A 212 -15.37 14.80 -6.73
CA PHE A 212 -15.98 13.51 -7.06
C PHE A 212 -15.41 12.41 -6.16
N PRO A 213 -16.19 11.37 -5.80
CA PRO A 213 -15.64 10.21 -5.10
C PRO A 213 -14.59 9.49 -5.96
N ILE A 214 -13.94 8.47 -5.41
CA ILE A 214 -13.06 7.61 -6.21
C ILE A 214 -13.95 6.68 -7.04
N LYS A 215 -13.63 6.50 -8.32
CA LYS A 215 -14.34 5.54 -9.20
C LYS A 215 -14.07 4.12 -8.71
N SER A 216 -15.07 3.45 -8.15
CA SER A 216 -14.90 2.09 -7.60
C SER A 216 -14.66 1.05 -8.70
N ASP A 217 -13.74 0.13 -8.43
CA ASP A 217 -13.42 -1.01 -9.31
C ASP A 217 -14.12 -2.32 -8.92
N ALA A 218 -15.07 -2.27 -8.00
CA ALA A 218 -15.90 -3.41 -7.62
C ALA A 218 -16.84 -3.78 -8.77
N ALA A 219 -17.08 -5.07 -8.98
CA ALA A 219 -17.90 -5.56 -10.09
C ALA A 219 -19.31 -4.93 -10.07
N GLU A 220 -19.95 -4.87 -8.90
CA GLU A 220 -21.27 -4.26 -8.73
C GLU A 220 -21.29 -2.75 -9.04
N ALA A 221 -20.23 -2.02 -8.64
CA ALA A 221 -20.13 -0.60 -8.93
C ALA A 221 -19.96 -0.34 -10.43
N ILE A 222 -19.18 -1.18 -11.11
CA ILE A 222 -18.98 -1.10 -12.56
C ILE A 222 -20.27 -1.47 -13.30
N CYS A 223 -21.02 -2.49 -12.85
CA CYS A 223 -22.34 -2.79 -13.39
C CYS A 223 -23.25 -1.56 -13.37
N ARG A 224 -23.43 -0.95 -12.19
CA ARG A 224 -24.24 0.27 -12.04
C ARG A 224 -23.72 1.43 -12.89
N GLY A 225 -22.40 1.61 -12.92
CA GLY A 225 -21.74 2.64 -13.71
C GLY A 225 -21.99 2.51 -15.21
N LEU A 226 -21.88 1.30 -15.75
CA LEU A 226 -22.15 1.01 -17.17
C LEU A 226 -23.63 1.11 -17.52
N GLN A 227 -24.53 0.88 -16.57
CA GLN A 227 -25.97 1.08 -16.72
C GLN A 227 -26.40 2.56 -16.62
N GLY A 228 -25.49 3.45 -16.20
CA GLY A 228 -25.80 4.87 -15.97
C GLY A 228 -26.54 5.13 -14.66
N GLU A 229 -26.46 4.19 -13.71
CA GLU A 229 -27.05 4.29 -12.36
C GLU A 229 -26.07 4.89 -11.34
N ASP A 230 -24.80 5.10 -11.70
CA ASP A 230 -23.84 5.79 -10.84
C ASP A 230 -24.18 7.29 -10.76
N PRO A 231 -24.35 7.85 -9.54
CA PRO A 231 -24.80 9.24 -9.38
C PRO A 231 -23.70 10.28 -9.67
N TYR A 232 -22.44 9.87 -9.81
CA TYR A 232 -21.29 10.76 -9.97
C TYR A 232 -20.62 10.66 -11.34
N PHE A 233 -20.68 9.48 -11.97
CA PHE A 233 -19.93 9.19 -13.19
C PHE A 233 -20.84 8.71 -14.32
N ALA A 234 -20.68 9.31 -15.50
CA ALA A 234 -21.35 8.83 -16.71
C ALA A 234 -20.79 7.46 -17.14
N PRO A 235 -21.55 6.62 -17.87
CA PRO A 235 -21.08 5.32 -18.38
C PRO A 235 -19.75 5.39 -19.14
N ALA A 236 -19.55 6.47 -19.92
CA ALA A 236 -18.32 6.70 -20.67
C ALA A 236 -17.07 6.77 -19.77
N ASN A 237 -17.18 7.20 -18.51
CA ASN A 237 -16.06 7.26 -17.56
C ASN A 237 -15.57 5.87 -17.13
N PHE A 238 -16.44 4.86 -17.14
CA PHE A 238 -16.07 3.47 -16.85
C PHE A 238 -15.41 2.80 -18.06
N GLN A 239 -15.76 3.25 -19.26
CA GLN A 239 -15.20 2.82 -20.55
C GLN A 239 -13.98 3.63 -21.00
N ALA A 240 -13.60 4.70 -20.29
CA ALA A 240 -12.42 5.50 -20.56
C ALA A 240 -11.25 5.11 -19.65
N SER A 241 -10.03 5.19 -20.19
CA SER A 241 -8.79 5.08 -19.43
C SER A 241 -7.69 5.94 -20.04
N GLN A 242 -6.79 6.42 -19.18
CA GLN A 242 -5.57 7.13 -19.55
C GLN A 242 -4.33 6.51 -18.88
N GLY A 243 -4.50 5.34 -18.27
CA GLY A 243 -3.52 4.64 -17.45
C GLY A 243 -4.08 4.32 -16.07
N LEU A 244 -3.28 3.59 -15.28
CA LEU A 244 -3.72 3.12 -13.97
C LEU A 244 -3.97 4.28 -13.01
N THR A 245 -5.12 4.19 -12.37
CA THR A 245 -5.53 5.01 -11.22
C THR A 245 -5.71 4.15 -9.97
N HIS A 246 -5.92 2.85 -10.14
CA HIS A 246 -6.07 1.87 -9.07
C HIS A 246 -5.04 0.76 -9.27
N LEU A 247 -4.28 0.44 -8.23
CA LEU A 247 -3.28 -0.62 -8.27
C LEU A 247 -3.27 -1.40 -6.96
N ASN A 248 -3.50 -2.71 -7.05
CA ASN A 248 -3.34 -3.64 -5.93
C ASN A 248 -2.24 -4.66 -6.23
N ILE A 249 -1.24 -4.68 -5.38
CA ILE A 249 -0.03 -5.52 -5.48
C ILE A 249 0.28 -6.23 -4.15
N SER A 250 -0.71 -6.33 -3.28
CA SER A 250 -0.64 -7.01 -1.98
C SER A 250 -0.14 -8.45 -2.11
N ASP A 251 0.50 -9.01 -1.07
CA ASP A 251 0.95 -10.40 -1.02
C ASP A 251 1.91 -10.80 -2.17
N ASN A 252 2.87 -9.92 -2.49
CA ASN A 252 3.96 -10.18 -3.45
C ASN A 252 5.34 -10.07 -2.77
N GLN A 253 6.41 -10.28 -3.51
CA GLN A 253 7.80 -10.13 -3.02
C GLN A 253 8.35 -8.72 -3.28
N ILE A 254 7.49 -7.72 -3.10
CA ILE A 254 7.78 -6.32 -3.34
C ILE A 254 8.37 -5.69 -2.09
N SER A 255 9.38 -4.84 -2.27
CA SER A 255 10.03 -4.12 -1.19
C SER A 255 9.44 -2.72 -0.98
N SER A 256 9.69 -2.16 0.20
CA SER A 256 9.32 -0.78 0.53
C SER A 256 10.06 0.24 -0.33
N LEU A 257 11.26 -0.10 -0.82
CA LEU A 257 12.05 0.74 -1.74
C LEU A 257 11.41 0.74 -3.13
N GLY A 258 10.99 -0.41 -3.66
CA GLY A 258 10.28 -0.49 -4.93
C GLY A 258 8.95 0.31 -4.92
N ILE A 259 8.21 0.27 -3.81
CA ILE A 259 7.00 1.10 -3.64
C ILE A 259 7.36 2.59 -3.57
N SER A 260 8.44 2.94 -2.85
CA SER A 260 8.93 4.31 -2.79
C SER A 260 9.27 4.86 -4.18
N ASP A 261 9.93 4.06 -5.01
CA ASP A 261 10.29 4.42 -6.37
C ASP A 261 9.05 4.54 -7.28
N LEU A 262 8.09 3.62 -7.16
CA LEU A 262 6.82 3.70 -7.88
C LEU A 262 6.08 5.00 -7.58
N LEU A 263 5.92 5.36 -6.30
CA LEU A 263 5.19 6.56 -5.90
C LEU A 263 5.95 7.84 -6.25
N THR A 264 7.29 7.82 -6.12
CA THR A 264 8.14 8.96 -6.44
C THR A 264 8.17 9.23 -7.94
N LEU A 265 8.23 8.18 -8.77
CA LEU A 265 8.38 8.30 -10.21
C LEU A 265 7.05 8.14 -10.98
N GLY A 266 5.96 7.78 -10.31
CA GLY A 266 4.64 7.47 -10.90
C GLY A 266 3.80 8.67 -11.34
N ARG A 267 4.38 9.89 -11.35
CA ARG A 267 3.81 11.14 -11.89
C ARG A 267 2.46 11.58 -11.30
N GLY A 268 1.97 10.89 -10.26
CA GLY A 268 0.88 11.33 -9.41
C GLY A 268 -0.51 10.80 -9.74
N HIS A 269 -0.67 9.91 -10.73
CA HIS A 269 -1.98 9.49 -11.26
C HIS A 269 -2.77 8.53 -10.38
N LEU A 270 -2.09 7.78 -9.50
CA LEU A 270 -2.74 6.82 -8.63
C LEU A 270 -3.70 7.53 -7.67
N GLN A 271 -4.94 7.05 -7.64
CA GLN A 271 -6.01 7.44 -6.72
C GLN A 271 -6.17 6.43 -5.60
N GLU A 272 -6.01 5.15 -5.91
CA GLU A 272 -6.06 4.04 -4.97
C GLU A 272 -4.80 3.17 -5.10
N PHE A 273 -4.16 2.90 -3.96
CA PHE A 273 -2.98 2.05 -3.91
C PHE A 273 -3.05 1.08 -2.73
N SER A 274 -2.83 -0.21 -3.03
CA SER A 274 -2.91 -1.29 -2.06
C SER A 274 -1.66 -2.18 -2.11
N CYS A 275 -0.98 -2.27 -0.97
CA CYS A 275 0.07 -3.25 -0.70
C CYS A 275 0.05 -3.57 0.79
N ASN A 276 -0.50 -4.72 1.19
CA ASN A 276 -0.71 -5.06 2.60
C ASN A 276 0.58 -5.40 3.36
N SER A 277 1.61 -5.92 2.70
CA SER A 277 2.87 -6.28 3.31
C SER A 277 3.98 -6.13 2.28
N MET A 278 5.09 -5.51 2.69
CA MET A 278 6.24 -5.28 1.84
C MET A 278 7.51 -5.50 2.65
N LEU A 279 8.49 -6.16 2.04
CA LEU A 279 9.81 -6.34 2.64
C LEU A 279 10.46 -4.97 2.82
N LEU A 280 11.07 -4.70 3.96
CA LEU A 280 11.71 -3.42 4.21
C LEU A 280 12.81 -3.14 3.18
N VAL A 281 13.62 -4.16 2.88
CA VAL A 281 14.66 -4.13 1.86
C VAL A 281 14.50 -5.33 0.94
N PRO A 282 14.87 -5.21 -0.36
CA PRO A 282 14.87 -6.34 -1.26
C PRO A 282 15.76 -7.48 -0.74
N PRO A 283 15.42 -8.75 -1.02
CA PRO A 283 16.31 -9.87 -0.73
C PRO A 283 17.66 -9.68 -1.44
N SER A 284 18.72 -9.49 -0.67
CA SER A 284 20.08 -9.28 -1.20
C SER A 284 21.10 -10.13 -0.46
N ARG A 285 22.24 -10.43 -1.09
CA ARG A 285 23.37 -11.14 -0.43
C ARG A 285 23.84 -10.42 0.83
N ALA A 286 23.75 -9.08 0.85
CA ALA A 286 24.09 -8.28 2.02
C ALA A 286 23.11 -8.53 3.18
N SER A 287 21.79 -8.52 2.91
CA SER A 287 20.79 -8.83 3.95
C SER A 287 20.98 -10.21 4.55
N MET A 288 21.33 -11.22 3.74
CA MET A 288 21.56 -12.60 4.18
C MET A 288 22.80 -12.78 5.06
N THR A 289 23.81 -11.91 4.93
CA THR A 289 25.06 -12.01 5.69
C THR A 289 25.04 -11.15 6.95
N MET A 290 24.36 -9.99 6.91
CA MET A 290 24.40 -9.00 7.98
C MET A 290 23.25 -9.07 8.96
N TRP A 291 22.07 -9.49 8.51
CA TRP A 291 20.97 -9.74 9.42
C TRP A 291 21.10 -11.14 10.02
N PRO A 292 20.50 -11.38 11.20
CA PRO A 292 20.39 -12.73 11.73
C PRO A 292 19.79 -13.67 10.67
N LYS A 293 20.33 -14.89 10.58
CA LYS A 293 19.91 -15.87 9.57
C LYS A 293 18.38 -16.02 9.60
N THR A 294 17.73 -16.00 8.43
CA THR A 294 16.27 -16.08 8.24
C THR A 294 15.46 -14.84 8.63
N ALA A 295 16.08 -13.81 9.22
CA ALA A 295 15.36 -12.62 9.64
C ALA A 295 14.84 -11.81 8.44
N ARG A 296 13.59 -11.37 8.54
CA ARG A 296 12.93 -10.48 7.59
C ARG A 296 12.18 -9.40 8.35
N LEU A 297 12.18 -8.19 7.80
CA LEU A 297 11.38 -7.09 8.30
C LEU A 297 10.42 -6.64 7.22
N TYR A 298 9.21 -6.36 7.65
CA TYR A 298 8.13 -5.86 6.82
C TYR A 298 7.68 -4.50 7.32
N GLY A 299 7.43 -3.61 6.38
CA GLY A 299 6.91 -2.28 6.67
C GLY A 299 7.35 -1.22 5.67
N PHE A 300 6.70 -0.08 5.79
CA PHE A 300 6.87 1.10 4.95
C PHE A 300 7.21 2.32 5.82
N TYR A 301 8.32 3.00 5.48
CA TYR A 301 8.82 4.20 6.17
C TYR A 301 8.98 5.42 5.25
N ALA A 302 8.78 5.25 3.95
CA ALA A 302 8.87 6.33 2.96
C ALA A 302 7.60 7.21 2.95
N THR A 303 7.16 7.67 4.12
CA THR A 303 5.91 8.43 4.32
C THR A 303 5.84 9.69 3.45
N HIS A 304 6.99 10.33 3.20
CA HIS A 304 7.11 11.49 2.31
C HIS A 304 6.59 11.24 0.88
N THR A 305 6.60 10.01 0.37
CA THR A 305 6.08 9.70 -0.97
C THR A 305 4.55 9.77 -1.05
N LEU A 306 3.87 9.72 0.10
CA LEU A 306 2.42 9.89 0.21
C LEU A 306 2.01 11.37 0.17
N ARG A 307 2.96 12.32 0.23
CA ARG A 307 2.65 13.75 0.20
C ARG A 307 2.04 14.15 -1.14
N PRO A 308 1.15 15.15 -1.16
CA PRO A 308 0.49 15.56 -2.38
C PRO A 308 1.43 16.07 -3.48
N VAL A 309 2.62 16.56 -3.12
CA VAL A 309 3.65 17.00 -4.08
C VAL A 309 4.17 15.84 -4.95
N LEU A 310 4.17 14.61 -4.43
CA LEU A 310 4.54 13.39 -5.16
C LEU A 310 3.30 12.59 -5.62
N SER A 311 2.28 12.52 -4.78
CA SER A 311 1.06 11.74 -4.95
C SER A 311 -0.21 12.63 -4.93
N PRO A 312 -0.37 13.56 -5.90
CA PRO A 312 -1.42 14.58 -5.89
C PRO A 312 -2.85 14.06 -6.00
N ASN A 313 -3.08 12.90 -6.63
CA ASN A 313 -4.41 12.30 -6.76
C ASN A 313 -4.68 11.16 -5.77
N LEU A 314 -3.71 10.79 -4.91
CA LEU A 314 -3.85 9.65 -4.00
C LEU A 314 -4.88 9.97 -2.91
N ARG A 315 -5.88 9.09 -2.77
CA ARG A 315 -7.05 9.30 -1.90
C ARG A 315 -7.41 8.08 -1.06
N ALA A 316 -7.19 6.87 -1.56
CA ALA A 316 -7.38 5.62 -0.83
C ALA A 316 -6.07 4.84 -0.73
N LEU A 317 -5.75 4.35 0.46
CA LEU A 317 -4.49 3.69 0.73
C LEU A 317 -4.67 2.46 1.63
N LYS A 318 -4.13 1.32 1.22
CA LYS A 318 -3.99 0.13 2.07
C LYS A 318 -2.52 -0.22 2.21
N LEU A 319 -1.96 -0.03 3.40
CA LEU A 319 -0.54 -0.23 3.69
C LEU A 319 -0.29 -0.87 5.06
N HIS A 320 0.89 -1.45 5.22
CA HIS A 320 1.40 -1.96 6.49
C HIS A 320 1.33 -0.91 7.61
N HIS A 321 0.90 -1.31 8.81
CA HIS A 321 0.66 -0.41 9.94
C HIS A 321 1.86 0.45 10.37
N SER A 322 3.08 0.01 10.03
CA SER A 322 4.33 0.74 10.29
C SER A 322 4.33 2.16 9.73
N VAL A 323 3.54 2.44 8.68
CA VAL A 323 3.42 3.78 8.10
C VAL A 323 2.97 4.82 9.14
N VAL A 324 2.14 4.41 10.10
CA VAL A 324 1.68 5.23 11.24
C VAL A 324 2.47 4.92 12.51
N THR A 325 2.77 3.65 12.77
CA THR A 325 3.29 3.23 14.08
C THR A 325 4.82 3.26 14.15
N GLN A 326 5.51 3.34 13.00
CA GLN A 326 6.96 3.12 12.83
C GLN A 326 7.45 1.77 13.36
N LEU A 327 6.51 0.84 13.61
CA LEU A 327 6.80 -0.48 14.14
C LEU A 327 6.75 -1.47 12.98
N PRO A 328 7.85 -2.15 12.62
CA PRO A 328 7.83 -3.16 11.57
C PRO A 328 7.26 -4.48 12.10
N THR A 329 6.81 -5.33 11.19
CA THR A 329 6.58 -6.75 11.47
C THR A 329 7.88 -7.50 11.24
N MET A 330 8.24 -8.40 12.16
CA MET A 330 9.47 -9.19 12.09
C MET A 330 9.16 -10.68 11.98
N GLU A 331 9.78 -11.33 11.01
CA GLU A 331 9.82 -12.78 10.88
C GLU A 331 11.25 -13.26 11.11
N ILE A 332 11.43 -14.30 11.92
CA ILE A 332 12.73 -14.91 12.20
C ILE A 332 12.51 -16.29 12.81
N ASP A 333 13.25 -17.29 12.32
CA ASP A 333 13.15 -18.66 12.83
C ASP A 333 13.69 -18.77 14.27
N GLY A 334 13.15 -19.73 15.03
CA GLY A 334 13.58 -19.99 16.40
C GLY A 334 13.00 -19.07 17.48
N PHE A 335 12.19 -18.07 17.12
CA PHE A 335 11.48 -17.19 18.06
C PHE A 335 9.96 -17.40 18.01
N SER A 336 9.31 -17.41 19.17
CA SER A 336 7.85 -17.39 19.27
C SER A 336 7.27 -16.04 18.81
N THR A 337 6.00 -16.01 18.40
CA THR A 337 5.30 -14.78 17.99
C THR A 337 5.43 -13.68 19.05
N THR A 338 5.21 -14.00 20.32
CA THR A 338 5.34 -13.04 21.43
C THR A 338 6.77 -12.51 21.58
N ALA A 339 7.79 -13.34 21.36
CA ALA A 339 9.18 -12.90 21.39
C ALA A 339 9.49 -11.96 20.20
N ARG A 340 8.98 -12.26 19.00
CA ARG A 340 9.11 -11.40 17.83
C ARG A 340 8.48 -10.02 18.06
N LEU A 341 7.26 -9.99 18.60
CA LEU A 341 6.57 -8.75 18.96
C LEU A 341 7.35 -7.93 20.00
N TYR A 342 7.91 -8.61 21.01
CA TYR A 342 8.75 -7.96 22.01
C TYR A 342 9.99 -7.30 21.38
N ILE A 343 10.71 -8.04 20.54
CA ILE A 343 11.92 -7.55 19.85
C ILE A 343 11.57 -6.36 18.94
N ALA A 344 10.49 -6.47 18.17
CA ALA A 344 10.04 -5.38 17.30
C ALA A 344 9.78 -4.09 18.09
N GLU A 345 9.06 -4.17 19.22
CA GLU A 345 8.69 -2.98 20.00
C GLU A 345 9.81 -2.41 20.87
N ASN A 346 10.73 -3.25 21.38
CA ASN A 346 11.71 -2.84 22.39
C ASN A 346 13.13 -2.68 21.84
N LEU A 347 13.48 -3.38 20.75
CA LEU A 347 14.82 -3.32 20.15
C LEU A 347 14.82 -2.60 18.80
N ILE A 348 13.82 -2.88 17.95
CA ILE A 348 13.80 -2.34 16.59
C ILE A 348 13.13 -0.96 16.54
N LEU A 349 11.99 -0.77 17.21
CA LEU A 349 11.25 0.50 17.19
C LEU A 349 12.11 1.73 17.61
N PRO A 350 12.97 1.67 18.64
CA PRO A 350 13.84 2.80 18.96
C PRO A 350 14.76 3.21 17.80
N ARG A 351 15.37 2.21 17.13
CA ARG A 351 16.22 2.43 15.96
C ARG A 351 15.42 2.92 14.76
N ALA A 352 14.23 2.39 14.54
CA ALA A 352 13.34 2.83 13.47
C ALA A 352 12.92 4.30 13.65
N LYS A 353 12.65 4.74 14.89
CA LYS A 353 12.36 6.14 15.20
C LYS A 353 13.56 7.06 15.00
N GLU A 354 14.77 6.57 15.29
CA GLU A 354 16.00 7.32 15.03
C GLU A 354 16.24 7.46 13.52
N ALA A 355 16.06 6.37 12.76
CA ALA A 355 16.29 6.35 11.30
C ALA A 355 15.21 7.05 10.48
N PHE A 356 13.96 6.98 10.96
CA PHE A 356 12.78 7.48 10.29
C PHE A 356 11.91 8.24 11.31
N PRO A 357 12.30 9.46 11.72
CA PRO A 357 11.61 10.19 12.79
C PRO A 357 10.16 10.56 12.47
N GLU A 358 9.83 10.70 11.18
CA GLU A 358 8.53 11.13 10.69
C GLU A 358 7.59 9.95 10.37
N ALA A 359 6.57 9.76 11.21
CA ALA A 359 5.44 8.88 10.90
C ALA A 359 4.42 9.60 10.02
N PHE A 360 3.58 8.84 9.30
CA PHE A 360 2.44 9.41 8.60
C PHE A 360 1.45 10.02 9.59
N VAL A 361 1.01 11.23 9.29
CA VAL A 361 -0.04 11.95 10.02
C VAL A 361 -1.13 12.37 9.03
N PRO A 362 -2.40 12.51 9.46
CA PRO A 362 -3.51 12.77 8.54
C PRO A 362 -3.32 14.03 7.67
N ASP A 363 -2.75 15.09 8.23
CA ASP A 363 -2.50 16.35 7.51
C ASP A 363 -1.28 16.30 6.57
N MET A 364 -0.49 15.22 6.58
CA MET A 364 0.59 15.01 5.61
C MET A 364 0.06 14.93 4.17
N ASN A 365 -1.14 14.37 3.99
CA ASN A 365 -1.88 14.42 2.75
C ASN A 365 -3.39 14.55 3.04
N PRO A 366 -3.93 15.79 3.07
CA PRO A 366 -5.35 16.04 3.32
C PRO A 366 -6.30 15.49 2.25
N ARG A 367 -5.81 14.91 1.15
CA ARG A 367 -6.63 14.28 0.11
C ARG A 367 -6.94 12.81 0.41
N ILE A 368 -6.14 12.17 1.26
CA ILE A 368 -6.39 10.80 1.67
C ILE A 368 -7.66 10.78 2.52
N ASN A 369 -8.71 10.16 1.99
CA ASN A 369 -10.01 10.03 2.64
C ASN A 369 -10.25 8.63 3.20
N SER A 370 -9.52 7.63 2.71
CA SER A 370 -9.56 6.24 3.20
C SER A 370 -8.15 5.70 3.46
N LEU A 371 -7.94 5.15 4.65
CA LEU A 371 -6.69 4.51 5.05
C LEU A 371 -6.98 3.17 5.72
N THR A 372 -6.41 2.12 5.18
CA THR A 372 -6.41 0.78 5.77
C THR A 372 -5.01 0.45 6.26
N LEU A 373 -4.87 0.18 7.56
CA LEU A 373 -3.64 -0.33 8.16
C LEU A 373 -3.71 -1.84 8.28
N THR A 374 -2.70 -2.52 7.74
CA THR A 374 -2.61 -3.98 7.69
C THR A 374 -1.54 -4.53 8.61
N CYS A 375 -1.56 -5.85 8.81
CA CYS A 375 -0.59 -6.60 9.62
C CYS A 375 -0.49 -6.13 11.06
N ILE A 376 -1.57 -5.59 11.64
CA ILE A 376 -1.51 -5.04 12.99
C ILE A 376 -1.46 -6.19 14.00
N PRO A 377 -0.43 -6.28 14.86
CA PRO A 377 -0.38 -7.29 15.91
C PRO A 377 -1.57 -7.22 16.87
N ARG A 378 -2.09 -8.38 17.28
CA ARG A 378 -3.15 -8.44 18.28
C ARG A 378 -2.71 -8.06 19.69
N ARG A 379 -1.41 -8.22 19.96
CA ARG A 379 -0.80 -8.08 21.28
C ARG A 379 0.33 -7.06 21.25
N SER A 380 0.46 -6.27 22.32
CA SER A 380 1.47 -5.21 22.43
C SER A 380 1.93 -4.98 23.86
N SER A 381 3.18 -4.59 24.02
CA SER A 381 3.74 -4.07 25.27
C SER A 381 3.34 -2.63 25.59
N GLY A 382 2.66 -1.95 24.65
CA GLY A 382 2.17 -0.58 24.80
C GLY A 382 2.55 0.38 23.66
N PRO A 383 3.74 0.34 23.03
CA PRO A 383 4.10 1.26 21.96
C PRO A 383 3.11 1.28 20.80
N LEU A 384 2.69 0.11 20.29
CA LEU A 384 1.69 0.02 19.23
C LEU A 384 0.37 0.69 19.61
N ILE A 385 -0.15 0.37 20.80
CA ILE A 385 -1.42 0.93 21.32
C ILE A 385 -1.33 2.46 21.39
N ARG A 386 -0.23 2.99 21.96
CA ARG A 386 -0.04 4.45 22.08
C ARG A 386 0.00 5.14 20.72
N LYS A 387 0.67 4.53 19.73
CA LYS A 387 0.76 5.08 18.36
C LYS A 387 -0.60 5.10 17.67
N LEU A 388 -1.38 4.01 17.76
CA LEU A 388 -2.72 3.94 17.18
C LEU A 388 -3.70 4.93 17.85
N ILE A 389 -3.68 5.03 19.18
CA ILE A 389 -4.48 6.04 19.90
C ILE A 389 -4.08 7.46 19.50
N SER A 390 -2.76 7.74 19.45
CA SER A 390 -2.26 9.05 19.01
C SER A 390 -2.72 9.39 17.60
N PHE A 391 -2.77 8.42 16.69
CA PHE A 391 -3.28 8.64 15.35
C PHE A 391 -4.78 8.97 15.35
N LEU A 392 -5.60 8.24 16.11
CA LEU A 392 -7.03 8.56 16.27
C LEU A 392 -7.26 9.97 16.83
N GLN A 393 -6.39 10.44 17.73
CA GLN A 393 -6.43 11.81 18.24
C GLN A 393 -6.10 12.82 17.14
N LEU A 394 -5.09 12.55 16.29
CA LEU A 394 -4.78 13.40 15.15
C LEU A 394 -5.93 13.47 14.14
N LEU A 395 -6.69 12.39 13.96
CA LEU A 395 -7.91 12.40 13.14
C LEU A 395 -8.98 13.34 13.69
N ALA A 396 -9.19 13.34 15.01
CA ALA A 396 -10.11 14.28 15.65
C ALA A 396 -9.63 15.75 15.51
N VAL A 397 -8.32 15.99 15.56
CA VAL A 397 -7.73 17.32 15.34
C VAL A 397 -7.93 17.78 13.89
N GLN A 398 -7.68 16.91 12.91
CA GLN A 398 -7.93 17.21 11.50
C GLN A 398 -9.41 17.51 11.24
N GLU A 399 -10.32 16.71 11.79
CA GLU A 399 -11.76 16.92 11.67
C GLU A 399 -12.19 18.28 12.23
N ARG A 400 -11.63 18.68 13.38
CA ARG A 400 -11.81 20.02 13.96
C ARG A 400 -11.30 21.13 13.04
N ALA A 401 -10.08 21.00 12.53
CA ALA A 401 -9.51 22.00 11.64
C ALA A 401 -10.39 22.21 10.38
N ILE A 402 -10.84 21.12 9.76
CA ILE A 402 -11.72 21.16 8.59
C ILE A 402 -13.07 21.79 8.92
N PHE A 403 -13.67 21.42 10.06
CA PHE A 403 -14.94 21.97 10.52
C PHE A 403 -14.85 23.50 10.69
N ASP A 404 -13.78 24.00 11.29
CA ASP A 404 -13.59 25.43 11.55
C ASP A 404 -13.39 26.26 10.27
N MET A 405 -12.90 25.66 9.19
CA MET A 405 -12.78 26.32 7.87
C MET A 405 -14.02 26.15 6.99
N SER A 406 -14.87 25.17 7.28
CA SER A 406 -16.02 24.85 6.44
C SER A 406 -17.09 25.93 6.55
N SER A 407 -17.51 26.49 5.41
CA SER A 407 -18.60 27.46 5.31
C SER A 407 -19.58 27.05 4.23
N ARG A 408 -20.88 27.23 4.46
CA ARG A 408 -21.94 26.91 3.48
C ARG A 408 -21.81 27.67 2.15
N ARG A 409 -21.11 28.81 2.16
CA ARG A 409 -20.83 29.64 0.98
C ARG A 409 -19.32 29.73 0.69
N GLY A 410 -18.52 28.91 1.36
CA GLY A 410 -17.07 28.91 1.24
C GLY A 410 -16.57 28.08 0.05
N PRO A 411 -15.27 28.23 -0.28
CA PRO A 411 -14.61 27.32 -1.22
C PRO A 411 -14.69 25.87 -0.73
N ASN A 412 -14.54 24.93 -1.66
CA ASN A 412 -14.51 23.51 -1.32
C ASN A 412 -13.31 23.20 -0.43
N VAL A 413 -13.58 22.46 0.66
CA VAL A 413 -12.58 22.03 1.63
C VAL A 413 -12.31 20.56 1.42
N LEU A 414 -11.03 20.18 1.38
CA LEU A 414 -10.62 18.79 1.36
C LEU A 414 -11.13 18.07 2.60
N ALA A 415 -11.81 16.95 2.38
CA ALA A 415 -12.44 16.21 3.45
C ALA A 415 -11.44 15.59 4.44
N GLY A 416 -10.15 15.42 4.11
CA GLY A 416 -9.23 14.66 4.96
C GLY A 416 -9.70 13.22 5.18
N LEU A 417 -9.12 12.55 6.18
CA LEU A 417 -9.42 11.16 6.44
C LEU A 417 -10.81 10.99 7.06
N ARG A 418 -11.66 10.18 6.41
CA ARG A 418 -13.04 9.91 6.82
C ARG A 418 -13.34 8.43 7.01
N HIS A 419 -12.51 7.56 6.44
CA HIS A 419 -12.57 6.12 6.62
C HIS A 419 -11.20 5.61 7.08
N PHE A 420 -11.19 4.91 8.21
CA PHE A 420 -10.00 4.32 8.80
C PHE A 420 -10.29 2.87 9.14
N ARG A 421 -9.57 1.94 8.50
CA ARG A 421 -9.74 0.50 8.70
C ARG A 421 -8.49 -0.10 9.32
N LEU A 422 -8.69 -0.97 10.29
CA LEU A 422 -7.63 -1.69 11.00
C LEU A 422 -7.76 -3.19 10.73
N GLU A 423 -6.82 -3.77 9.99
CA GLU A 423 -6.75 -5.21 9.75
C GLU A 423 -5.70 -5.83 10.67
N PHE A 424 -6.17 -6.70 11.56
CA PHE A 424 -5.35 -7.30 12.59
C PHE A 424 -5.00 -8.75 12.30
N GLU A 425 -3.78 -9.10 12.69
CA GLU A 425 -3.28 -10.47 12.70
C GLU A 425 -4.01 -11.34 13.75
N PRO A 426 -3.99 -12.67 13.60
CA PRO A 426 -4.51 -13.60 14.60
C PRO A 426 -3.90 -13.38 15.99
N ASP A 427 -4.66 -13.71 17.05
CA ASP A 427 -4.17 -13.61 18.41
C ASP A 427 -3.23 -14.78 18.75
N PRO A 428 -1.95 -14.53 19.11
CA PRO A 428 -1.02 -15.62 19.43
C PRO A 428 -1.37 -16.42 20.69
N TYR A 429 -2.34 -15.98 21.50
CA TYR A 429 -2.80 -16.70 22.69
C TYR A 429 -4.08 -17.53 22.48
N GLN A 430 -4.68 -17.49 21.29
CA GLN A 430 -5.77 -18.37 20.91
C GLN A 430 -5.17 -19.55 20.12
N GLU A 431 -4.91 -20.67 20.80
CA GLU A 431 -4.67 -21.97 20.14
C GLU A 431 -6.03 -22.56 19.72
N ASP A 432 -6.12 -23.06 18.48
CA ASP A 432 -7.13 -23.97 17.91
C ASP A 432 -8.41 -24.23 18.72
N ASP A 433 -9.27 -23.21 18.89
CA ASP A 433 -10.67 -23.42 19.31
C ASP A 433 -11.59 -23.15 18.11
N PRO A 434 -12.30 -24.17 17.58
CA PRO A 434 -13.37 -23.93 16.65
C PRO A 434 -14.56 -23.35 17.42
N ILE A 435 -14.99 -22.15 17.00
CA ILE A 435 -16.23 -21.46 17.38
C ILE A 435 -16.17 -20.69 18.71
N VAL A 436 -15.93 -19.37 18.60
CA VAL A 436 -16.85 -18.39 19.19
C VAL A 436 -17.40 -17.60 18.00
N GLY A 437 -18.72 -17.66 17.83
CA GLY A 437 -19.42 -17.24 16.63
C GLY A 437 -19.22 -15.78 16.26
N ASP A 438 -19.66 -15.46 15.04
CA ASP A 438 -19.81 -14.11 14.51
C ASP A 438 -20.03 -13.11 15.63
N ILE A 439 -18.99 -12.32 15.92
CA ILE A 439 -19.12 -11.16 16.78
C ILE A 439 -19.87 -10.15 15.94
N ASP A 440 -21.17 -10.14 16.18
CA ASP A 440 -22.19 -9.35 15.53
C ASP A 440 -21.73 -7.90 15.35
N ALA A 441 -21.57 -7.52 14.08
CA ALA A 441 -21.16 -6.19 13.65
C ALA A 441 -22.21 -5.12 13.96
N GLU A 442 -23.42 -5.49 14.40
CA GLU A 442 -24.50 -4.56 14.76
C GLU A 442 -24.21 -3.74 16.04
N GLU A 443 -23.39 -4.21 16.98
CA GLU A 443 -23.13 -3.50 18.24
C GLU A 443 -22.03 -2.40 18.13
N LEU A 444 -21.23 -2.45 17.05
CA LEU A 444 -20.23 -1.41 16.71
C LEU A 444 -20.82 -0.27 15.86
N LEU A 445 -22.09 -0.37 15.43
CA LEU A 445 -22.59 0.31 14.23
C LEU A 445 -23.83 1.22 14.30
N ASN A 446 -24.38 1.64 15.44
CA ASN A 446 -25.30 2.80 15.39
C ASN A 446 -24.53 4.15 15.28
N SER A 447 -23.72 4.19 14.21
CA SER A 447 -23.51 5.19 13.17
C SER A 447 -24.25 6.51 13.31
N GLY A 448 -23.50 7.60 13.15
CA GLY A 448 -24.07 8.87 12.70
C GLY A 448 -24.48 8.70 11.24
N ASP A 449 -25.77 8.91 11.00
CA ASP A 449 -26.55 8.84 9.77
C ASP A 449 -25.79 8.74 8.42
N THR A 450 -26.17 7.70 7.68
CA THR A 450 -26.03 7.43 6.22
C THR A 450 -24.72 6.79 5.69
N GLY A 451 -24.87 5.60 5.10
CA GLY A 451 -23.86 4.96 4.24
C GLY A 451 -23.66 3.45 4.47
N PHE A 452 -24.72 2.66 4.34
CA PHE A 452 -24.69 1.19 4.40
C PHE A 452 -24.40 0.58 3.03
N SER A 453 -23.44 -0.35 2.97
CA SER A 453 -23.45 -1.48 2.04
C SER A 453 -22.56 -2.59 2.62
N PHE A 454 -23.15 -3.77 2.69
CA PHE A 454 -22.63 -4.99 3.31
C PHE A 454 -22.84 -6.09 2.28
N PHE A 455 -21.78 -6.56 1.63
CA PHE A 455 -21.67 -7.94 1.11
C PHE A 455 -20.21 -8.25 0.83
N GLY A 456 -19.83 -9.49 1.09
CA GLY A 456 -18.52 -10.07 0.82
C GLY A 456 -18.18 -11.23 1.76
N ASP A 457 -19.15 -12.11 1.99
CA ASP A 457 -18.95 -13.34 2.75
C ASP A 457 -18.49 -14.44 1.79
N ARG A 458 -17.35 -15.07 2.08
CA ARG A 458 -17.13 -16.48 1.69
C ARG A 458 -16.07 -17.13 2.53
N ALA A 459 -16.55 -18.11 3.29
CA ALA A 459 -15.81 -19.16 3.94
C ALA A 459 -14.83 -19.85 2.97
N ARG A 460 -13.61 -20.09 3.48
CA ARG A 460 -12.68 -21.07 2.92
C ARG A 460 -12.50 -22.15 3.97
N GLU A 461 -12.97 -23.35 3.65
CA GLU A 461 -12.67 -24.55 4.42
C GLU A 461 -11.44 -25.23 3.84
N SER A 462 -10.62 -25.66 4.78
CA SER A 462 -9.37 -26.39 4.70
C SER A 462 -9.40 -27.65 3.83
N GLN A 463 -8.32 -27.91 3.10
CA GLN A 463 -7.89 -29.29 2.84
C GLN A 463 -6.36 -29.42 2.88
N GLN A 464 -5.95 -30.37 3.72
CA GLN A 464 -4.60 -30.76 4.09
C GLN A 464 -3.82 -31.36 2.91
N GLN A 465 -2.52 -31.04 2.82
CA GLN A 465 -1.56 -31.92 2.15
C GLN A 465 -0.36 -32.21 3.05
N THR A 466 -0.26 -33.49 3.37
CA THR A 466 0.77 -34.17 4.14
C THR A 466 2.10 -34.20 3.39
N VAL A 467 3.19 -33.73 4.01
CA VAL A 467 4.55 -34.21 3.71
C VAL A 467 5.30 -34.45 5.01
N LYS A 468 5.50 -35.73 5.35
CA LYS A 468 6.35 -36.19 6.44
C LYS A 468 7.81 -36.28 5.97
N ALA A 469 8.67 -35.58 6.71
CA ALA A 469 10.04 -35.88 7.16
C ALA A 469 10.98 -36.78 6.31
N LEU A 470 12.21 -36.28 6.13
CA LEU A 470 13.40 -36.99 6.62
C LEU A 470 14.50 -36.00 7.02
N ALA A 471 15.10 -36.23 8.18
CA ALA A 471 16.16 -35.46 8.79
C ALA A 471 17.54 -36.13 8.60
N GLU A 472 18.56 -35.32 8.88
CA GLU A 472 19.93 -35.67 9.30
C GLU A 472 21.00 -36.00 8.24
N SER A 473 21.98 -35.11 8.14
CA SER A 473 23.40 -35.49 8.22
C SER A 473 24.26 -34.31 8.69
N ILE A 474 25.00 -34.56 9.77
CA ILE A 474 25.96 -33.68 10.45
C ILE A 474 27.32 -33.84 9.78
N GLN A 475 27.96 -32.75 9.33
CA GLN A 475 29.43 -32.69 9.22
C GLN A 475 29.99 -31.33 9.65
N LYS A 476 31.05 -31.42 10.46
CA LYS A 476 31.80 -30.34 11.11
C LYS A 476 32.64 -29.53 10.10
N PRO A 477 32.92 -28.24 10.36
CA PRO A 477 33.78 -27.43 9.51
C PRO A 477 35.27 -27.72 9.74
N GLY A 478 35.99 -27.97 8.64
CA GLY A 478 37.45 -27.96 8.59
C GLY A 478 37.98 -26.53 8.47
N SER A 479 38.93 -26.21 9.34
CA SER A 479 39.72 -24.99 9.38
C SER A 479 40.51 -24.77 8.08
N ALA A 480 40.37 -23.60 7.47
CA ALA A 480 41.43 -22.99 6.67
C ALA A 480 41.38 -21.47 6.86
N ALA A 481 42.36 -20.97 7.61
CA ALA A 481 42.65 -19.56 7.74
C ALA A 481 43.19 -19.03 6.40
N SER A 482 42.52 -18.04 5.81
CA SER A 482 43.09 -17.20 4.76
C SER A 482 43.22 -15.78 5.28
N ALA A 483 44.46 -15.29 5.27
CA ALA A 483 44.89 -13.97 5.72
C ALA A 483 44.13 -12.82 5.01
N PRO A 484 44.03 -11.63 5.66
CA PRO A 484 43.36 -10.48 5.07
C PRO A 484 44.19 -9.87 3.93
N PRO A 485 43.57 -9.37 2.83
CA PRO A 485 44.28 -8.46 1.94
C PRO A 485 44.48 -7.14 2.67
N GLN A 486 45.75 -6.76 2.85
CA GLN A 486 46.14 -5.43 3.27
C GLN A 486 45.98 -4.41 2.13
N MET A 487 45.46 -3.23 2.52
CA MET A 487 45.42 -1.93 1.82
C MET A 487 44.01 -1.44 1.41
N GLU A 488 43.24 -0.97 2.40
CA GLU A 488 42.18 0.05 2.26
C GLU A 488 42.34 1.12 3.38
N THR A 489 43.58 1.56 3.66
CA THR A 489 43.84 2.54 4.73
C THR A 489 43.46 3.98 4.40
N ASP A 490 43.23 4.33 3.13
CA ASP A 490 42.92 5.71 2.68
C ASP A 490 41.42 6.05 2.62
N LEU A 491 40.51 5.06 2.58
CA LEU A 491 39.06 5.33 2.46
C LEU A 491 38.42 5.81 3.77
N HIS A 492 39.16 5.78 4.88
CA HIS A 492 38.64 6.08 6.21
C HIS A 492 38.37 7.57 6.46
N GLU A 493 38.99 8.47 5.70
CA GLU A 493 38.86 9.93 5.88
C GLU A 493 37.72 10.55 5.05
N HIS A 494 37.25 9.88 3.99
CA HIS A 494 36.25 10.47 3.09
C HIS A 494 34.81 10.34 3.62
N GLU A 495 34.04 11.42 3.49
CA GLU A 495 32.60 11.48 3.80
C GLU A 495 31.71 11.05 2.64
N TYR A 496 32.30 10.93 1.45
CA TYR A 496 31.66 10.56 0.20
C TYR A 496 32.41 9.42 -0.47
N LEU A 497 31.67 8.60 -1.21
CA LEU A 497 32.21 7.52 -2.03
C LEU A 497 31.84 7.76 -3.49
N GLU A 498 32.83 7.66 -4.38
CA GLU A 498 32.61 7.78 -5.82
C GLU A 498 32.04 6.46 -6.37
N MET A 499 30.87 6.55 -6.98
CA MET A 499 30.14 5.43 -7.56
C MET A 499 29.98 5.64 -9.06
N GLU A 500 30.18 4.57 -9.82
CA GLU A 500 29.86 4.53 -11.24
C GLU A 500 28.41 4.06 -11.39
N ILE A 501 27.57 4.92 -11.96
CA ILE A 501 26.16 4.65 -12.24
C ILE A 501 25.93 4.67 -13.75
N TRP A 502 24.99 3.87 -14.24
CA TRP A 502 24.63 3.86 -15.64
C TRP A 502 23.60 4.96 -15.93
N VAL A 503 23.90 5.79 -16.93
CA VAL A 503 23.13 6.95 -17.37
C VAL A 503 23.17 6.98 -18.91
N ASP A 504 22.03 6.83 -19.59
CA ASP A 504 21.92 6.84 -21.07
C ASP A 504 22.78 5.75 -21.74
N GLY A 505 22.93 4.59 -21.08
CA GLY A 505 23.83 3.53 -21.54
C GLY A 505 25.32 3.88 -21.43
N LYS A 506 25.67 4.97 -20.73
CA LYS A 506 27.03 5.38 -20.43
C LYS A 506 27.31 5.33 -18.92
N PRO A 507 28.49 4.87 -18.49
CA PRO A 507 28.89 5.01 -17.10
C PRO A 507 29.15 6.49 -16.75
N THR A 508 28.55 6.96 -15.66
CA THR A 508 28.74 8.30 -15.10
C THR A 508 29.16 8.19 -13.64
N LYS A 509 30.14 8.98 -13.23
CA LYS A 509 30.60 9.03 -11.84
C LYS A 509 29.72 9.96 -11.02
N THR A 510 29.32 9.52 -9.84
CA THR A 510 28.57 10.31 -8.86
C THR A 510 29.13 10.13 -7.46
N GLN A 511 28.90 11.12 -6.58
CA GLN A 511 29.33 11.06 -5.19
C GLN A 511 28.15 10.72 -4.28
N VAL A 512 28.31 9.66 -3.48
CA VAL A 512 27.30 9.20 -2.53
C VAL A 512 27.82 9.42 -1.11
N TRP A 513 27.01 10.07 -0.27
CA TRP A 513 27.37 10.35 1.11
C TRP A 513 27.31 9.09 1.96
N ILE A 514 28.34 8.89 2.79
CA ILE A 514 28.54 7.67 3.59
C ILE A 514 28.66 7.95 5.08
N GLY A 515 28.39 9.18 5.54
CA GLY A 515 28.46 9.52 6.96
C GLY A 515 29.77 10.15 7.39
N LEU A 516 29.73 10.93 8.47
CA LEU A 516 30.91 11.48 9.13
C LEU A 516 31.67 10.39 9.89
N LYS A 517 33.00 10.46 9.91
CA LYS A 517 33.86 9.51 10.64
C LYS A 517 33.56 9.49 12.13
N ASP A 518 33.49 10.66 12.75
CA ASP A 518 33.30 10.84 14.19
C ASP A 518 31.89 11.38 14.49
N SER A 519 30.86 10.78 13.89
CA SER A 519 29.49 11.10 14.28
C SER A 519 29.21 10.58 15.69
N GLY A 520 28.78 11.43 16.63
CA GLY A 520 28.29 10.99 17.94
C GLY A 520 26.96 10.22 17.87
N ASN A 521 26.41 10.06 16.65
CA ASN A 521 25.15 9.41 16.36
C ASN A 521 25.40 7.95 15.93
N SER A 522 24.91 7.00 16.73
CA SER A 522 25.13 5.57 16.51
C SER A 522 24.52 5.06 15.20
N LEU A 523 23.40 5.63 14.75
CA LEU A 523 22.77 5.30 13.49
C LEU A 523 23.66 5.70 12.30
N LEU A 524 24.25 6.89 12.33
CA LEU A 524 25.13 7.37 11.25
C LEU A 524 26.41 6.53 11.16
N GLN A 525 26.96 6.12 12.31
CA GLN A 525 28.07 5.17 12.35
C GLN A 525 27.68 3.81 11.74
N ASN A 526 26.51 3.27 12.10
CA ASN A 526 26.01 2.02 11.53
C ASN A 526 25.80 2.13 10.01
N TYR A 527 25.24 3.23 9.53
CA TYR A 527 25.10 3.50 8.09
C TYR A 527 26.46 3.53 7.39
N ARG A 528 27.43 4.26 7.95
CA ARG A 528 28.81 4.32 7.43
C ARG A 528 29.44 2.94 7.33
N THR A 529 29.29 2.11 8.38
CA THR A 529 29.78 0.73 8.39
C THR A 529 29.10 -0.14 7.33
N MET A 530 27.79 -0.02 7.15
CA MET A 530 27.06 -0.74 6.10
C MET A 530 27.55 -0.36 4.70
N ALA A 531 27.76 0.92 4.43
CA ALA A 531 28.20 1.41 3.12
C ALA A 531 29.67 1.08 2.80
N LEU A 532 30.57 1.28 3.76
CA LEU A 532 32.01 1.07 3.59
C LEU A 532 32.43 -0.39 3.77
N HIS A 533 32.22 -0.93 4.96
CA HIS A 533 32.77 -2.24 5.35
C HIS A 533 31.96 -3.39 4.77
N HIS A 534 30.63 -3.28 4.76
CA HIS A 534 29.76 -4.33 4.23
C HIS A 534 29.38 -4.14 2.76
N LYS A 535 29.84 -3.05 2.14
CA LYS A 535 29.64 -2.74 0.71
C LYS A 535 28.17 -2.79 0.28
N VAL A 536 27.24 -2.42 1.15
CA VAL A 536 25.82 -2.30 0.84
C VAL A 536 25.60 -0.97 0.10
N ARG A 537 25.52 -1.03 -1.23
CA ARG A 537 25.58 0.17 -2.10
C ARG A 537 24.42 0.26 -3.09
N ASP A 538 23.34 -0.45 -2.83
CA ASP A 538 22.14 -0.52 -3.68
C ASP A 538 21.14 0.60 -3.38
N HIS A 539 20.29 0.93 -4.36
CA HIS A 539 19.26 1.99 -4.30
C HIS A 539 19.87 3.35 -3.94
N ILE A 540 20.73 3.86 -4.82
CA ILE A 540 21.26 5.23 -4.71
C ILE A 540 20.11 6.19 -5.00
N GLY A 541 19.91 7.19 -4.14
CA GLY A 541 18.88 8.20 -4.34
C GLY A 541 19.12 9.44 -3.49
N PRO A 542 18.38 10.53 -3.72
CA PRO A 542 18.49 11.75 -2.93
C PRO A 542 18.09 11.52 -1.47
N ALA A 543 18.73 12.24 -0.56
CA ALA A 543 18.37 12.22 0.85
C ALA A 543 16.88 12.58 1.05
N SER A 544 16.14 11.67 1.68
CA SER A 544 14.73 11.88 2.05
C SER A 544 14.59 12.91 3.18
N PRO A 545 13.41 13.56 3.35
CA PRO A 545 13.18 14.48 4.46
C PRO A 545 13.45 13.87 5.85
N ALA A 546 13.20 12.57 6.01
CA ALA A 546 13.51 11.84 7.24
C ALA A 546 15.03 11.76 7.49
N GLN A 547 15.81 11.42 6.46
CA GLN A 547 17.27 11.36 6.54
C GLN A 547 17.90 12.73 6.80
N ILE A 548 17.36 13.78 6.17
CA ILE A 548 17.83 15.16 6.38
C ILE A 548 17.65 15.58 7.85
N ARG A 549 16.50 15.25 8.47
CA ARG A 549 16.25 15.51 9.90
C ARG A 549 17.22 14.78 10.84
N VAL A 550 17.80 13.67 10.41
CA VAL A 550 18.78 12.90 11.17
C VAL A 550 20.20 13.47 11.02
N GLY A 551 20.43 14.36 10.04
CA GLY A 551 21.71 15.03 9.81
C GLY A 551 22.38 14.69 8.47
N VAL A 552 21.69 14.00 7.56
CA VAL A 552 22.17 13.81 6.18
C VAL A 552 22.12 15.15 5.44
N PRO A 553 23.16 15.54 4.68
CA PRO A 553 23.12 16.78 3.89
C PRO A 553 21.97 16.77 2.86
N SER A 554 21.24 17.89 2.72
CA SER A 554 20.03 17.97 1.89
C SER A 554 20.25 17.84 0.37
N SER A 555 21.49 17.98 -0.09
CA SER A 555 21.90 17.78 -1.48
C SER A 555 22.60 16.43 -1.72
N ALA A 556 22.75 15.61 -0.67
CA ALA A 556 23.48 14.35 -0.77
C ALA A 556 22.64 13.24 -1.40
N LEU A 557 23.35 12.31 -2.04
CA LEU A 557 22.83 10.99 -2.36
C LEU A 557 23.17 10.02 -1.25
N VAL A 558 22.32 9.02 -1.07
CA VAL A 558 22.47 7.99 -0.04
C VAL A 558 22.17 6.61 -0.59
N PHE A 559 22.74 5.59 0.04
CA PHE A 559 22.38 4.20 -0.21
C PHE A 559 21.15 3.84 0.63
N HIS A 560 19.96 3.90 0.05
CA HIS A 560 18.71 3.68 0.79
C HIS A 560 18.63 2.29 1.40
N THR A 561 19.18 1.27 0.73
CA THR A 561 19.25 -0.10 1.26
C THR A 561 20.07 -0.16 2.56
N ALA A 562 21.27 0.43 2.56
CA ALA A 562 22.13 0.48 3.73
C ALA A 562 21.46 1.24 4.88
N TRP A 563 20.79 2.36 4.58
CA TRP A 563 20.05 3.13 5.57
C TRP A 563 18.92 2.30 6.21
N CYS A 564 18.09 1.64 5.41
CA CYS A 564 17.03 0.76 5.93
C CYS A 564 17.58 -0.40 6.76
N MET A 565 18.72 -0.97 6.38
CA MET A 565 19.34 -2.08 7.11
C MET A 565 19.82 -1.70 8.51
N THR A 566 20.07 -0.41 8.79
CA THR A 566 20.53 0.05 10.11
C THR A 566 19.52 -0.19 11.24
N ILE A 567 18.23 -0.33 10.92
CA ILE A 567 17.19 -0.51 11.94
C ILE A 567 17.26 -1.90 12.59
N MET A 568 17.81 -2.89 11.88
CA MET A 568 18.01 -4.23 12.41
C MET A 568 19.25 -4.26 13.31
N PRO A 569 19.16 -4.73 14.56
CA PRO A 569 20.33 -4.97 15.38
C PRO A 569 21.21 -6.09 14.79
N PRO A 570 22.55 -5.98 14.88
CA PRO A 570 23.47 -6.98 14.32
C PRO A 570 23.31 -8.35 15.00
N GLU A 571 22.97 -8.34 16.30
CA GLU A 571 22.68 -9.55 17.08
C GLU A 571 21.30 -9.43 17.72
N ILE A 572 20.51 -10.49 17.63
CA ILE A 572 19.21 -10.60 18.31
C ILE A 572 19.34 -11.67 19.38
N GLN A 573 19.32 -11.23 20.64
CA GLN A 573 19.17 -12.13 21.78
C GLN A 573 17.70 -12.22 22.18
N GLY A 574 17.21 -13.45 22.37
CA GLY A 574 15.84 -13.69 22.78
C GLY A 574 15.54 -13.14 24.16
N PRO A 575 14.34 -12.57 24.38
CA PRO A 575 13.90 -12.26 25.73
C PRO A 575 13.81 -13.55 26.55
N SER A 576 14.25 -13.49 27.81
CA SER A 576 14.15 -14.65 28.72
C SER A 576 12.68 -15.01 28.94
N ARG A 577 12.39 -16.30 29.20
CA ARG A 577 11.01 -16.76 29.48
C ARG A 577 10.38 -16.00 30.65
N ALA A 578 11.14 -15.73 31.71
CA ALA A 578 10.69 -14.92 32.84
C ALA A 578 10.34 -13.47 32.43
N LYS A 579 11.10 -12.87 31.51
CA LYS A 579 10.83 -11.54 30.97
C LYS A 579 9.56 -11.52 30.12
N LEU A 580 9.30 -12.58 29.35
CA LEU A 580 8.06 -12.72 28.57
C LEU A 580 6.84 -12.96 29.48
N GLN A 581 6.97 -13.80 30.52
CA GLN A 581 5.90 -14.11 31.47
C GLN A 581 5.57 -12.93 32.41
N GLY A 582 6.58 -12.14 32.81
CA GLY A 582 6.39 -10.93 33.60
C GLY A 582 5.80 -9.75 32.80
N MET A 583 5.75 -9.85 31.47
CA MET A 583 5.20 -8.82 30.61
C MET A 583 3.75 -9.14 30.24
N ALA A 584 2.82 -8.37 30.81
CA ALA A 584 1.43 -8.41 30.39
C ALA A 584 1.30 -7.78 28.99
N MET A 585 1.40 -8.60 27.94
CA MET A 585 1.05 -8.18 26.59
C MET A 585 -0.44 -7.87 26.52
N LYS A 586 -0.77 -6.61 26.27
CA LYS A 586 -2.16 -6.12 26.26
C LYS A 586 -2.80 -6.43 24.91
N ASP A 587 -4.08 -6.77 24.95
CA ASP A 587 -4.89 -6.83 23.73
C ASP A 587 -5.06 -5.40 23.18
N VAL A 588 -4.57 -5.22 21.95
CA VAL A 588 -4.63 -3.96 21.23
C VAL A 588 -6.08 -3.59 20.90
N LEU A 589 -6.91 -4.57 20.54
CA LEU A 589 -8.32 -4.34 20.21
C LEU A 589 -9.08 -3.82 21.42
N ALA A 590 -8.96 -4.52 22.55
CA ALA A 590 -9.63 -4.14 23.78
C ALA A 590 -9.27 -2.71 24.20
N LYS A 591 -7.99 -2.32 24.06
CA LYS A 591 -7.54 -0.98 24.42
C LYS A 591 -8.04 0.10 23.47
N LEU A 592 -8.13 -0.18 22.17
CA LEU A 592 -8.73 0.74 21.20
C LEU A 592 -10.25 0.87 21.39
N LYS A 593 -10.95 -0.24 21.67
CA LYS A 593 -12.38 -0.25 22.02
C LYS A 593 -12.64 0.60 23.26
N GLN A 594 -11.85 0.40 24.32
CA GLN A 594 -11.93 1.20 25.54
C GLN A 594 -11.78 2.71 25.25
N PHE A 595 -10.72 3.11 24.54
CA PHE A 595 -10.48 4.50 24.17
C PHE A 595 -11.66 5.08 23.35
N ARG A 596 -12.18 4.30 22.39
CA ARG A 596 -13.29 4.72 21.52
C ARG A 596 -14.59 4.95 22.31
N LEU A 597 -14.91 4.05 23.24
CA LEU A 597 -16.10 4.15 24.10
C LEU A 597 -16.01 5.37 25.04
N GLU A 598 -14.85 5.60 25.65
CA GLU A 598 -14.61 6.78 26.51
C GLU A 598 -14.80 8.09 25.74
N GLY A 599 -14.26 8.19 24.52
CA GLY A 599 -14.47 9.34 23.65
C GLY A 599 -15.93 9.52 23.24
N ARG A 600 -16.63 8.42 22.90
CA ARG A 600 -18.06 8.45 22.51
C ARG A 600 -18.93 8.94 23.66
N ALA A 601 -18.68 8.46 24.88
CA ALA A 601 -19.43 8.87 26.06
C ALA A 601 -19.33 10.38 26.30
N LYS A 602 -18.13 10.96 26.13
CA LYS A 602 -17.91 12.41 26.19
C LYS A 602 -18.66 13.15 25.09
N TYR A 603 -18.58 12.67 23.85
CA TYR A 603 -19.32 13.25 22.73
C TYR A 603 -20.84 13.26 22.98
N LEU A 604 -21.41 12.15 23.43
CA LEU A 604 -22.84 12.04 23.75
C LEU A 604 -23.25 12.91 24.95
N SER A 605 -22.37 13.10 25.94
CA SER A 605 -22.64 14.05 27.03
C SER A 605 -22.76 15.49 26.53
N LEU A 606 -21.84 15.93 25.67
CA LEU A 606 -21.89 17.25 25.05
C LEU A 606 -23.08 17.39 24.11
N GLN A 607 -23.44 16.34 23.36
CA GLN A 607 -24.60 16.38 22.48
C GLN A 607 -25.90 16.64 23.23
N ARG A 608 -26.05 16.07 24.44
CA ARG A 608 -27.19 16.36 25.32
C ARG A 608 -27.19 17.80 25.82
N GLU A 609 -26.02 18.36 26.15
CA GLU A 609 -25.88 19.76 26.55
C GLU A 609 -26.18 20.74 25.41
N PHE A 610 -25.83 20.38 24.17
CA PHE A 610 -26.03 21.23 22.98
C PHE A 610 -27.47 21.23 22.44
N GLY A 611 -28.35 20.39 22.99
CA GLY A 611 -29.80 20.48 22.74
C GLY A 611 -30.21 20.42 21.26
N GLY A 612 -29.53 19.59 20.46
CA GLY A 612 -29.80 19.43 19.01
C GLY A 612 -28.94 20.30 18.09
N ARG A 613 -28.08 21.16 18.62
CA ARG A 613 -27.04 21.85 17.83
C ARG A 613 -25.89 20.90 17.50
N ILE A 614 -25.19 21.16 16.40
CA ILE A 614 -24.01 20.40 15.99
C ILE A 614 -22.92 20.59 17.06
N VAL A 615 -22.48 19.49 17.68
CA VAL A 615 -21.32 19.48 18.56
C VAL A 615 -20.07 19.64 17.71
N PRO A 616 -19.25 20.68 17.93
CA PRO A 616 -18.03 20.84 17.15
C PRO A 616 -17.07 19.66 17.42
N PRO A 617 -16.44 19.08 16.37
CA PRO A 617 -15.56 17.92 16.53
C PRO A 617 -14.26 18.28 17.29
N GLY A 618 -13.52 17.26 17.73
CA GLY A 618 -12.25 17.45 18.44
C GLY A 618 -12.42 17.70 19.94
N GLN A 619 -11.58 18.56 20.53
CA GLN A 619 -11.65 18.87 21.96
C GLN A 619 -12.96 19.59 22.30
N PRO A 620 -13.60 19.30 23.45
CA PRO A 620 -13.05 18.56 24.60
C PRO A 620 -13.31 17.04 24.60
N HIS A 621 -14.09 16.50 23.65
CA HIS A 621 -14.41 15.06 23.63
C HIS A 621 -13.32 14.19 22.97
N GLY A 622 -12.58 14.74 22.00
CA GLY A 622 -11.49 14.05 21.29
C GLY A 622 -11.94 12.85 20.44
N PHE A 623 -13.25 12.71 20.22
CA PHE A 623 -13.85 11.64 19.43
C PHE A 623 -13.90 12.04 17.96
N TRP A 624 -13.23 11.28 17.11
CA TRP A 624 -13.30 11.43 15.65
C TRP A 624 -14.61 10.84 15.10
N CYS A 625 -15.36 11.57 14.30
CA CYS A 625 -16.69 11.13 13.85
C CYS A 625 -16.70 10.28 12.58
N GLY A 626 -15.54 10.09 11.93
CA GLY A 626 -15.42 9.25 10.74
C GLY A 626 -15.64 7.75 10.99
N LYS A 627 -15.66 6.99 9.88
CA LYS A 627 -15.90 5.55 9.85
C LYS A 627 -14.65 4.79 10.31
N LEU A 628 -14.73 4.14 11.47
CA LEU A 628 -13.70 3.24 11.98
C LEU A 628 -14.13 1.78 11.78
N GLU A 629 -13.39 1.03 10.96
CA GLU A 629 -13.62 -0.38 10.72
C GLU A 629 -12.50 -1.23 11.31
N VAL A 630 -12.85 -2.43 11.76
CA VAL A 630 -11.89 -3.40 12.27
C VAL A 630 -12.19 -4.75 11.63
N SER A 631 -11.16 -5.41 11.12
CA SER A 631 -11.24 -6.82 10.71
C SER A 631 -10.10 -7.61 11.35
N THR A 632 -10.36 -8.85 11.70
CA THR A 632 -9.36 -9.81 12.18
C THR A 632 -9.16 -10.88 11.12
N GLN A 633 -7.92 -11.12 10.70
CA GLN A 633 -7.63 -12.24 9.82
C GLN A 633 -7.92 -13.54 10.58
N ARG A 634 -8.58 -14.49 9.91
CA ARG A 634 -8.69 -15.87 10.43
C ARG A 634 -7.29 -16.48 10.40
N ALA A 635 -6.91 -17.21 11.44
CA ALA A 635 -5.71 -18.03 11.40
C ALA A 635 -5.82 -18.97 10.18
N ALA A 636 -4.84 -18.93 9.28
CA ALA A 636 -4.77 -19.88 8.18
C ALA A 636 -4.54 -21.27 8.80
N SER A 637 -5.57 -22.12 8.72
CA SER A 637 -5.55 -23.53 9.12
C SER A 637 -4.74 -24.39 8.16
#